data_AF-A0A9D5MGK3-F1
#
_entry.id   AF-A0A9D5MGK3-F1
#
_cell.length_a   1.000
_cell.length_b   1.000
_cell.length_c   1.000
_cell.angle_alpha   90.00
_cell.angle_beta   90.00
_cell.angle_gamma   90.00
#
_symmetry.space_group_name_H-M   'P 1'
#
loop_
_entity.id
_entity.type
_entity.pdbx_description
1 polymer ?
#
loop_
_entity_poly.entity_id
_entity_poly.type
_entity_poly.pdbx_seq_one_letter_code
_entity_poly.pdbx_strand_id
1 'polypeptide(L)'
;MMTDMPHTGDLPAALTGYRCVSCLKAGARAATYLAESAKTGARVIVKVSDDPDDVRQIRNEARLMGMIRATGRRQAGSFPAVERLVETDGQAILVRAYIPGQTVDACVETRADRPGMPAGEALACTANVLELLSFLHNMDPPVIHRDIKPQNIVIAPDGQCHLIDLGISRLHSEDDDMDTRVMGTRLTAPPEQFGYRQTDARSDIYSAGVLLRYCLTGEYGEDADRQLPRDIRRIIERATMFDPALRYQRAEDMLRAIRRLQRAPSARKRKGRAAAAFAAIAVCLLTAFFAAPGGHFDLRGVYHFREPLIERAVRQALGEPSRGLTQADLGDVTSIVIFGKYIASQPNEFCFLAEYTLPYYWSEAGDLWLENGGISSLQDIPRLTGLETLGLYRQEIRDIGALKDTGVVSLGLGFNPLSDLTPLGGNASIRTLNLTCLPLSDIDVLSTLPELRSLDLDGTQVRQLDPLAGLPIETLNLVNTACDDYDALTDMHAFSALSINKTPPALVDALAQTGLDTLIVTGEDHWPLETLDALKDLERLDYRTSRPTALDGSPMELPGLKELTLRNVSCTSFMFLSPLASLESLDITECAFESCAGLDALPALRNVTATEAQAAAIDAAFPGHVWEYAYPHAD
;
A
#
# COMPACT_ATOMS: atom_id res chain seq x y z
N MET A 1 -4.68 8.90 -45.26
CA MET A 1 -5.97 8.26 -45.61
C MET A 1 -6.59 7.82 -44.31
N MET A 2 -7.66 8.48 -43.89
CA MET A 2 -8.47 8.07 -42.74
C MET A 2 -9.16 6.76 -43.12
N THR A 3 -8.87 5.67 -42.42
CA THR A 3 -9.65 4.44 -42.50
C THR A 3 -10.90 4.65 -41.66
N ASP A 4 -12.02 4.91 -42.33
CA ASP A 4 -13.35 4.87 -41.72
C ASP A 4 -13.56 3.50 -41.07
N MET A 5 -13.57 3.47 -39.74
CA MET A 5 -14.10 2.33 -39.00
C MET A 5 -15.58 2.20 -39.36
N PRO A 6 -16.07 0.99 -39.69
CA PRO A 6 -17.45 0.83 -40.14
C PRO A 6 -18.43 1.36 -39.09
N HIS A 7 -19.34 2.21 -39.54
CA HIS A 7 -20.53 2.58 -38.80
C HIS A 7 -21.18 1.32 -38.22
N THR A 8 -21.64 1.43 -36.98
CA THR A 8 -22.24 0.38 -36.14
C THR A 8 -23.11 -0.62 -36.93
N GLY A 9 -22.53 -1.73 -37.38
CA GLY A 9 -23.28 -2.77 -38.10
C GLY A 9 -22.43 -3.75 -38.93
N ASP A 10 -21.39 -3.28 -39.61
CA ASP A 10 -20.64 -4.11 -40.58
C ASP A 10 -19.30 -4.63 -40.04
N LEU A 11 -19.02 -5.92 -40.28
CA LEU A 11 -17.73 -6.54 -39.94
C LEU A 11 -16.64 -6.07 -40.94
N PRO A 12 -15.35 -6.06 -40.53
CA PRO A 12 -14.26 -5.77 -41.46
C PRO A 12 -14.30 -6.67 -42.71
N ALA A 13 -13.97 -6.11 -43.88
CA ALA A 13 -13.98 -6.83 -45.16
C ALA A 13 -13.12 -8.11 -45.16
N ALA A 14 -12.11 -8.18 -44.29
CA ALA A 14 -11.25 -9.35 -44.10
C ALA A 14 -11.98 -10.58 -43.51
N LEU A 15 -13.19 -10.41 -42.95
CA LEU A 15 -14.00 -11.48 -42.36
C LEU A 15 -15.06 -12.02 -43.31
N THR A 16 -14.64 -12.40 -44.53
CA THR A 16 -15.49 -13.11 -45.47
C THR A 16 -15.97 -14.43 -44.85
N GLY A 17 -17.29 -14.70 -44.95
CA GLY A 17 -17.91 -15.88 -44.36
C GLY A 17 -18.41 -15.73 -42.93
N TYR A 18 -18.39 -14.52 -42.35
CA TYR A 18 -19.08 -14.22 -41.08
C TYR A 18 -20.17 -13.16 -41.30
N ARG A 19 -21.27 -13.29 -40.58
CA ARG A 19 -22.39 -12.34 -40.60
C ARG A 19 -22.50 -11.66 -39.25
N CYS A 20 -22.47 -10.32 -39.21
CA CYS A 20 -22.68 -9.57 -37.97
C CYS A 20 -24.08 -9.87 -37.41
N VAL A 21 -24.16 -10.15 -36.10
CA VAL A 21 -25.43 -10.30 -35.37
C VAL A 21 -25.69 -9.05 -34.54
N SER A 22 -24.69 -8.60 -33.78
CA SER A 22 -24.76 -7.35 -33.01
C SER A 22 -23.37 -6.80 -32.71
N CYS A 23 -23.28 -5.48 -32.53
CA CYS A 23 -22.09 -4.84 -31.97
C CYS A 23 -22.20 -4.85 -30.44
N LEU A 24 -21.22 -5.44 -29.75
CA LEU A 24 -21.19 -5.52 -28.30
C LEU A 24 -20.45 -4.32 -27.68
N LYS A 25 -19.41 -3.84 -28.37
CA LYS A 25 -18.62 -2.67 -27.96
C LYS A 25 -18.01 -2.02 -29.20
N ALA A 26 -18.08 -0.70 -29.31
CA ALA A 26 -17.45 0.08 -30.38
C ALA A 26 -16.64 1.24 -29.80
N GLY A 27 -15.46 1.46 -30.34
CA GLY A 27 -14.60 2.61 -30.06
C GLY A 27 -13.88 3.05 -31.34
N ALA A 28 -13.15 4.17 -31.26
CA ALA A 28 -12.53 4.80 -32.42
C ALA A 28 -11.50 3.89 -33.13
N ARG A 29 -10.85 2.99 -32.39
CA ARG A 29 -9.76 2.13 -32.89
C ARG A 29 -9.94 0.65 -32.59
N ALA A 30 -10.97 0.28 -31.82
CA ALA A 30 -11.26 -1.08 -31.41
C ALA A 30 -12.76 -1.36 -31.36
N ALA A 31 -13.17 -2.56 -31.74
CA ALA A 31 -14.57 -2.98 -31.68
C ALA A 31 -14.70 -4.49 -31.39
N THR A 32 -15.81 -4.87 -30.76
CA THR A 32 -16.17 -6.26 -30.48
C THR A 32 -17.59 -6.55 -30.96
N TYR A 33 -17.75 -7.61 -31.75
CA TYR A 33 -19.00 -8.01 -32.36
C TYR A 33 -19.38 -9.44 -31.97
N LEU A 34 -20.68 -9.69 -31.84
CA LEU A 34 -21.25 -11.02 -31.96
C LEU A 34 -21.54 -11.27 -33.45
N ALA A 35 -21.03 -12.37 -33.98
CA ALA A 35 -21.23 -12.76 -35.38
C ALA A 35 -21.63 -14.23 -35.49
N GLU A 36 -22.05 -14.64 -36.67
CA GLU A 36 -22.41 -16.01 -37.01
C GLU A 36 -21.55 -16.48 -38.19
N SER A 37 -20.91 -17.64 -38.05
CA SER A 37 -20.14 -18.27 -39.13
C SER A 37 -21.11 -18.78 -40.20
N ALA A 38 -21.01 -18.26 -41.43
CA ALA A 38 -21.84 -18.69 -42.55
C ALA A 38 -21.59 -20.16 -42.94
N LYS A 39 -20.44 -20.73 -42.54
CA LYS A 39 -20.08 -22.13 -42.83
C LYS A 39 -20.75 -23.12 -41.87
N THR A 40 -20.82 -22.78 -40.58
CA THR A 40 -21.24 -23.73 -39.52
C THR A 40 -22.54 -23.31 -38.82
N GLY A 41 -23.00 -22.07 -39.00
CA GLY A 41 -24.08 -21.46 -38.23
C GLY A 41 -23.69 -21.17 -36.77
N ALA A 42 -22.43 -21.40 -36.37
CA ALA A 42 -21.99 -21.19 -35.00
C ALA A 42 -21.83 -19.70 -34.71
N ARG A 43 -22.21 -19.30 -33.49
CA ARG A 43 -21.96 -17.94 -32.99
C ARG A 43 -20.50 -17.77 -32.58
N VAL A 44 -19.94 -16.61 -32.88
CA VAL A 44 -18.56 -16.24 -32.59
C VAL A 44 -18.48 -14.83 -32.05
N ILE A 45 -17.42 -14.56 -31.28
CA ILE A 45 -17.01 -13.21 -30.90
C ILE A 45 -15.87 -12.78 -31.81
N VAL A 46 -16.03 -11.60 -32.40
CA VAL A 46 -15.04 -10.96 -33.26
C VAL A 46 -14.50 -9.73 -32.54
N LYS A 47 -13.21 -9.71 -32.19
CA LYS A 47 -12.50 -8.56 -31.62
C LYS A 47 -11.57 -7.98 -32.69
N VAL A 48 -11.67 -6.69 -32.94
CA VAL A 48 -10.93 -5.96 -33.98
C VAL A 48 -10.23 -4.78 -33.31
N SER A 49 -8.95 -4.55 -33.59
CA SER A 49 -8.28 -3.29 -33.22
C SER A 49 -7.16 -2.94 -34.20
N ASP A 50 -6.98 -1.64 -34.45
CA ASP A 50 -5.83 -1.06 -35.16
C ASP A 50 -4.90 -0.24 -34.23
N ASP A 51 -5.17 -0.27 -32.92
CA ASP A 51 -4.27 0.31 -31.93
C ASP A 51 -3.07 -0.62 -31.69
N PRO A 52 -1.81 -0.13 -31.76
CA PRO A 52 -0.63 -0.98 -31.61
C PRO A 52 -0.58 -1.79 -30.31
N ASP A 53 -1.12 -1.27 -29.21
CA ASP A 53 -1.10 -1.94 -27.91
C ASP A 53 -2.17 -3.05 -27.86
N ASP A 54 -3.38 -2.75 -28.32
CA ASP A 54 -4.46 -3.73 -28.46
C ASP A 54 -4.12 -4.84 -29.46
N VAL A 55 -3.41 -4.51 -30.56
CA VAL A 55 -2.95 -5.48 -31.55
C VAL A 55 -2.01 -6.51 -30.91
N ARG A 56 -1.05 -6.04 -30.10
CA ARG A 56 -0.17 -6.94 -29.33
C ARG A 56 -0.98 -7.78 -28.34
N GLN A 57 -1.97 -7.17 -27.70
CA GLN A 57 -2.88 -7.84 -26.76
C GLN A 57 -3.67 -8.97 -27.42
N ILE A 58 -4.29 -8.71 -28.57
CA ILE A 58 -5.08 -9.68 -29.35
C ILE A 58 -4.21 -10.87 -29.78
N ARG A 59 -2.98 -10.62 -30.21
CA ARG A 59 -2.04 -11.67 -30.59
C ARG A 59 -1.66 -12.56 -29.40
N ASN A 60 -1.36 -11.95 -28.26
CA ASN A 60 -1.02 -12.67 -27.03
C ASN A 60 -2.22 -13.50 -26.53
N GLU A 61 -3.42 -12.91 -26.55
CA GLU A 61 -4.67 -13.57 -26.19
C GLU A 61 -4.91 -14.83 -27.05
N ALA A 62 -4.79 -14.71 -28.37
CA ALA A 62 -4.94 -15.84 -29.30
C ALA A 62 -3.91 -16.94 -29.05
N ARG A 63 -2.65 -16.57 -28.79
CA ARG A 63 -1.56 -17.51 -28.48
C ARG A 63 -1.84 -18.28 -27.18
N LEU A 64 -2.25 -17.58 -26.12
CA LEU A 64 -2.57 -18.20 -24.82
C LEU A 64 -3.74 -19.18 -24.94
N MET A 65 -4.81 -18.81 -25.65
CA MET A 65 -5.93 -19.73 -25.92
C MET A 65 -5.48 -20.96 -26.70
N GLY A 66 -4.59 -20.78 -27.68
CA GLY A 66 -3.96 -21.89 -28.42
C GLY A 66 -3.16 -22.82 -27.50
N MET A 67 -2.33 -22.26 -26.61
CA MET A 67 -1.56 -23.03 -25.63
C MET A 67 -2.47 -23.80 -24.66
N ILE A 68 -3.48 -23.15 -24.11
CA ILE A 68 -4.48 -23.77 -23.22
C ILE A 68 -5.15 -24.95 -23.93
N ARG A 69 -5.58 -24.76 -25.18
CA ARG A 69 -6.21 -25.82 -25.98
C ARG A 69 -5.25 -26.98 -26.26
N ALA A 70 -3.99 -26.69 -26.55
CA ALA A 70 -2.97 -27.71 -26.81
C ALA A 70 -2.69 -28.62 -25.60
N THR A 71 -3.01 -28.20 -24.38
CA THR A 71 -2.87 -29.06 -23.19
C THR A 71 -3.72 -30.33 -23.23
N GLY A 72 -4.81 -30.35 -24.00
CA GLY A 72 -5.76 -31.46 -24.05
C GLY A 72 -6.49 -31.73 -22.73
N ARG A 73 -6.32 -30.88 -21.70
CA ARG A 73 -6.99 -31.05 -20.40
C ARG A 73 -8.46 -30.63 -20.51
N ARG A 74 -9.32 -31.25 -19.71
CA ARG A 74 -10.76 -30.95 -19.67
C ARG A 74 -11.04 -29.46 -19.44
N GLN A 75 -10.27 -28.81 -18.56
CA GLN A 75 -10.40 -27.40 -18.22
C GLN A 75 -10.19 -26.46 -19.42
N ALA A 76 -9.46 -26.89 -20.46
CA ALA A 76 -9.30 -26.11 -21.69
C ALA A 76 -10.65 -25.87 -22.41
N GLY A 77 -11.67 -26.71 -22.14
CA GLY A 77 -13.04 -26.51 -22.60
C GLY A 77 -13.72 -25.26 -22.04
N SER A 78 -13.25 -24.75 -20.90
CA SER A 78 -13.82 -23.58 -20.22
C SER A 78 -13.28 -22.23 -20.72
N PHE A 79 -12.47 -22.25 -21.78
CA PHE A 79 -11.95 -21.06 -22.45
C PHE A 79 -12.42 -21.01 -23.91
N PRO A 80 -12.69 -19.83 -24.50
CA PRO A 80 -13.03 -19.72 -25.91
C PRO A 80 -11.99 -20.39 -26.81
N ALA A 81 -12.45 -21.15 -27.82
CA ALA A 81 -11.56 -21.67 -28.85
C ALA A 81 -11.30 -20.58 -29.90
N VAL A 82 -10.03 -20.40 -30.29
CA VAL A 82 -9.68 -19.54 -31.42
C VAL A 82 -10.12 -20.22 -32.70
N GLU A 83 -11.00 -19.57 -33.46
CA GLU A 83 -11.41 -20.03 -34.79
C GLU A 83 -10.50 -19.46 -35.86
N ARG A 84 -10.15 -18.17 -35.73
CA ARG A 84 -9.32 -17.47 -36.69
C ARG A 84 -8.63 -16.27 -36.06
N LEU A 85 -7.37 -16.06 -36.41
CA LEU A 85 -6.65 -14.80 -36.20
C LEU A 85 -6.29 -14.25 -37.58
N VAL A 86 -6.60 -12.98 -37.84
CA VAL A 86 -6.23 -12.29 -39.08
C VAL A 86 -5.45 -11.05 -38.70
N GLU A 87 -4.28 -10.88 -39.31
CA GLU A 87 -3.46 -9.68 -39.20
C GLU A 87 -3.37 -9.03 -40.59
N THR A 88 -3.75 -7.76 -40.68
CA THR A 88 -3.60 -6.90 -41.87
C THR A 88 -2.74 -5.69 -41.50
N ASP A 89 -2.33 -4.86 -42.46
CA ASP A 89 -1.43 -3.71 -42.21
C ASP A 89 -1.90 -2.82 -41.04
N GLY A 90 -1.31 -3.04 -39.85
CA GLY A 90 -1.62 -2.32 -38.62
C GLY A 90 -2.86 -2.77 -37.83
N GLN A 91 -3.62 -3.78 -38.27
CA GLN A 91 -4.86 -4.22 -37.62
C GLN A 91 -4.84 -5.71 -37.28
N ALA A 92 -5.34 -6.08 -36.10
CA ALA A 92 -5.55 -7.47 -35.68
C ALA A 92 -7.04 -7.77 -35.46
N ILE A 93 -7.44 -8.95 -35.91
CA ILE A 93 -8.81 -9.46 -35.82
C ILE A 93 -8.78 -10.86 -35.23
N LEU A 94 -9.37 -11.04 -34.05
CA LEU A 94 -9.53 -12.34 -33.40
C LEU A 94 -10.99 -12.80 -33.45
N VAL A 95 -11.21 -13.95 -34.08
CA VAL A 95 -12.47 -14.68 -34.10
C VAL A 95 -12.35 -15.87 -33.15
N ARG A 96 -13.21 -15.90 -32.14
CA ARG A 96 -13.25 -16.94 -31.11
C ARG A 96 -14.66 -17.43 -30.84
N ALA A 97 -14.79 -18.66 -30.37
CA ALA A 97 -16.08 -19.26 -30.07
C ALA A 97 -16.88 -18.42 -29.06
N TYR A 98 -18.17 -18.20 -29.34
CA TYR A 98 -19.09 -17.61 -28.38
C TYR A 98 -19.43 -18.65 -27.30
N ILE A 99 -19.35 -18.24 -26.03
CA ILE A 99 -19.78 -19.08 -24.90
C ILE A 99 -21.24 -18.74 -24.57
N PRO A 100 -22.19 -19.69 -24.72
CA PRO A 100 -23.58 -19.45 -24.35
C PRO A 100 -23.73 -19.42 -22.82
N GLY A 101 -24.44 -18.43 -22.31
CA GLY A 101 -24.67 -18.27 -20.87
C GLY A 101 -24.93 -16.82 -20.47
N GLN A 102 -24.94 -16.57 -19.17
CA GLN A 102 -25.01 -15.23 -18.60
C GLN A 102 -23.70 -14.91 -17.87
N THR A 103 -23.26 -13.66 -17.91
CA THR A 103 -22.13 -13.23 -17.07
C THR A 103 -22.52 -13.31 -15.60
N VAL A 104 -21.55 -13.52 -14.70
CA VAL A 104 -21.80 -13.46 -13.26
C VAL A 104 -22.43 -12.13 -12.88
N ASP A 105 -21.98 -11.04 -13.50
CA ASP A 105 -22.52 -9.70 -13.32
C ASP A 105 -24.01 -9.62 -13.63
N ALA A 106 -24.44 -10.09 -14.81
CA ALA A 106 -25.85 -10.11 -15.19
C ALA A 106 -26.69 -11.00 -14.27
N CYS A 107 -26.14 -12.12 -13.79
CA CYS A 107 -26.82 -13.00 -12.85
C CYS A 107 -27.06 -12.36 -11.47
N VAL A 108 -26.20 -11.42 -11.07
CA VAL A 108 -26.34 -10.64 -9.82
C VAL A 108 -27.30 -9.47 -10.04
N GLU A 109 -27.13 -8.68 -11.11
CA GLU A 109 -27.93 -7.48 -11.41
C GLU A 109 -29.40 -7.76 -11.69
N THR A 110 -29.73 -8.93 -12.27
CA THR A 110 -31.12 -9.29 -12.62
C THR A 110 -32.00 -9.66 -11.41
N ARG A 111 -31.44 -9.71 -10.19
CA ARG A 111 -32.17 -10.04 -8.96
C ARG A 111 -32.63 -8.78 -8.23
N ALA A 112 -33.78 -8.25 -8.64
CA ALA A 112 -34.38 -7.04 -8.05
C ALA A 112 -34.70 -7.14 -6.54
N ASP A 113 -34.89 -8.36 -6.02
CA ASP A 113 -35.47 -8.59 -4.69
C ASP A 113 -34.43 -8.85 -3.60
N ARG A 114 -33.18 -9.17 -3.98
CA ARG A 114 -32.08 -9.51 -3.06
C ARG A 114 -30.72 -9.14 -3.67
N PRO A 115 -29.86 -8.41 -2.94
CA PRO A 115 -28.46 -8.23 -3.32
C PRO A 115 -27.76 -9.60 -3.37
N GLY A 116 -27.10 -9.93 -4.49
CA GLY A 116 -26.28 -11.13 -4.65
C GLY A 116 -27.00 -12.44 -5.05
N MET A 117 -26.20 -13.47 -5.27
CA MET A 117 -26.61 -14.84 -5.58
C MET A 117 -26.76 -15.69 -4.30
N PRO A 118 -27.55 -16.78 -4.31
CA PRO A 118 -27.60 -17.73 -3.22
C PRO A 118 -26.21 -18.27 -2.89
N ALA A 119 -25.88 -18.37 -1.60
CA ALA A 119 -24.52 -18.73 -1.17
C ALA A 119 -24.01 -20.04 -1.78
N GLY A 120 -24.88 -21.02 -2.03
CA GLY A 120 -24.51 -22.25 -2.72
C GLY A 120 -24.07 -22.02 -4.17
N GLU A 121 -24.77 -21.16 -4.91
CA GLU A 121 -24.43 -20.78 -6.28
C GLU A 121 -23.13 -19.96 -6.32
N ALA A 122 -22.99 -18.98 -5.43
CA ALA A 122 -21.78 -18.17 -5.30
C ALA A 122 -20.54 -19.04 -4.99
N LEU A 123 -20.63 -19.92 -4.00
CA LEU A 123 -19.55 -20.83 -3.65
C LEU A 123 -19.23 -21.82 -4.79
N ALA A 124 -20.23 -22.30 -5.53
CA ALA A 124 -20.02 -23.17 -6.69
C ALA A 124 -19.32 -22.43 -7.84
N CYS A 125 -19.76 -21.21 -8.15
CA CYS A 125 -19.15 -20.34 -9.15
C CYS A 125 -17.68 -20.05 -8.81
N THR A 126 -17.39 -19.55 -7.60
CA THR A 126 -16.01 -19.28 -7.17
C THR A 126 -15.15 -20.55 -7.16
N ALA A 127 -15.70 -21.70 -6.75
CA ALA A 127 -14.99 -22.97 -6.82
C ALA A 127 -14.61 -23.35 -8.27
N ASN A 128 -15.53 -23.17 -9.23
CA ASN A 128 -15.24 -23.42 -10.64
C ASN A 128 -14.14 -22.49 -11.17
N VAL A 129 -14.20 -21.19 -10.82
CA VAL A 129 -13.15 -20.23 -11.20
C VAL A 129 -11.80 -20.61 -10.60
N LEU A 130 -11.74 -20.99 -9.33
CA LEU A 130 -10.49 -21.43 -8.69
C LEU A 130 -9.92 -22.71 -9.30
N GLU A 131 -10.75 -23.62 -9.83
CA GLU A 131 -10.30 -24.78 -10.60
C GLU A 131 -9.63 -24.37 -11.92
N LEU A 132 -10.16 -23.34 -12.59
CA LEU A 132 -9.56 -22.79 -13.81
C LEU A 132 -8.26 -22.05 -13.51
N LEU A 133 -8.22 -21.25 -12.44
CA LEU A 133 -7.01 -20.56 -11.98
C LEU A 133 -5.91 -21.55 -11.60
N SER A 134 -6.24 -22.58 -10.82
CA SER A 134 -5.32 -23.68 -10.53
C SER A 134 -4.79 -24.34 -11.81
N PHE A 135 -5.63 -24.57 -12.82
CA PHE A 135 -5.17 -25.11 -14.09
C PHE A 135 -4.16 -24.18 -14.78
N LEU A 136 -4.41 -22.87 -14.84
CA LEU A 136 -3.53 -21.87 -15.46
C LEU A 136 -2.20 -21.71 -14.71
N HIS A 137 -2.25 -21.63 -13.37
CA HIS A 137 -1.09 -21.45 -12.50
C HIS A 137 -0.13 -22.66 -12.51
N ASN A 138 -0.63 -23.85 -12.87
CA ASN A 138 0.18 -25.07 -13.02
C ASN A 138 0.52 -25.39 -14.49
N MET A 139 0.37 -24.43 -15.41
CA MET A 139 0.97 -24.54 -16.75
C MET A 139 2.47 -24.29 -16.69
N ASP A 140 3.19 -24.72 -17.73
CA ASP A 140 4.62 -24.45 -17.89
C ASP A 140 4.85 -23.71 -19.23
N PRO A 141 5.19 -22.41 -19.20
CA PRO A 141 5.29 -21.55 -18.01
C PRO A 141 3.92 -21.20 -17.39
N PRO A 142 3.86 -20.83 -16.09
CA PRO A 142 2.61 -20.45 -15.42
C PRO A 142 1.92 -19.26 -16.08
N VAL A 143 0.58 -19.33 -16.21
CA VAL A 143 -0.24 -18.25 -16.77
C VAL A 143 -0.98 -17.55 -15.64
N ILE A 144 -0.76 -16.24 -15.48
CA ILE A 144 -1.49 -15.41 -14.51
C ILE A 144 -2.59 -14.64 -15.25
N HIS A 145 -3.83 -14.73 -14.78
CA HIS A 145 -5.00 -14.21 -15.51
C HIS A 145 -5.10 -12.68 -15.47
N ARG A 146 -4.95 -12.08 -14.28
CA ARG A 146 -4.92 -10.62 -13.98
C ARG A 146 -6.22 -9.83 -14.17
N ASP A 147 -7.26 -10.38 -14.81
CA ASP A 147 -8.58 -9.73 -14.98
C ASP A 147 -9.77 -10.59 -14.53
N ILE A 148 -9.67 -11.22 -13.37
CA ILE A 148 -10.80 -11.96 -12.81
C ILE A 148 -11.84 -10.96 -12.27
N LYS A 149 -12.98 -10.87 -12.95
CA LYS A 149 -14.11 -10.02 -12.57
C LYS A 149 -15.45 -10.57 -13.06
N PRO A 150 -16.60 -10.16 -12.47
CA PRO A 150 -17.91 -10.71 -12.80
C PRO A 150 -18.29 -10.65 -14.28
N GLN A 151 -17.84 -9.63 -15.02
CA GLN A 151 -18.13 -9.44 -16.45
C GLN A 151 -17.37 -10.43 -17.35
N ASN A 152 -16.22 -10.94 -16.88
CA ASN A 152 -15.35 -11.84 -17.66
C ASN A 152 -15.62 -13.32 -17.38
N ILE A 153 -16.61 -13.63 -16.54
CA ILE A 153 -16.97 -14.99 -16.16
C ILE A 153 -18.39 -15.27 -16.66
N VAL A 154 -18.54 -16.24 -17.55
CA VAL A 154 -19.84 -16.68 -18.07
C VAL A 154 -20.24 -17.99 -17.38
N ILE A 155 -21.44 -18.04 -16.82
CA ILE A 155 -22.07 -19.27 -16.33
C ILE A 155 -22.88 -19.86 -17.47
N ALA A 156 -22.44 -21.01 -17.96
CA ALA A 156 -23.13 -21.76 -19.00
C ALA A 156 -24.40 -22.45 -18.44
N PRO A 157 -25.35 -22.87 -19.28
CA PRO A 157 -26.59 -23.52 -18.84
C PRO A 157 -26.40 -24.81 -18.01
N ASP A 158 -25.25 -25.47 -18.14
CA ASP A 158 -24.87 -26.64 -17.35
C ASP A 158 -24.27 -26.28 -15.97
N GLY A 159 -24.18 -24.98 -15.66
CA GLY A 159 -23.63 -24.44 -14.42
C GLY A 159 -22.11 -24.32 -14.40
N GLN A 160 -21.40 -24.66 -15.50
CA GLN A 160 -19.96 -24.48 -15.59
C GLN A 160 -19.58 -23.01 -15.82
N CYS A 161 -18.53 -22.54 -15.15
CA CYS A 161 -17.96 -21.23 -15.42
C CYS A 161 -16.95 -21.28 -16.56
N HIS A 162 -16.96 -20.24 -17.38
CA HIS A 162 -16.04 -20.02 -18.48
C HIS A 162 -15.36 -18.66 -18.33
N LEU A 163 -14.04 -18.61 -18.53
CA LEU A 163 -13.27 -17.37 -18.55
C LEU A 163 -13.18 -16.87 -19.99
N ILE A 164 -13.77 -15.70 -20.27
CA ILE A 164 -13.96 -15.20 -21.63
C ILE A 164 -13.00 -14.08 -22.02
N ASP A 165 -12.05 -13.67 -21.19
CA ASP A 165 -11.07 -12.65 -21.53
C ASP A 165 -9.70 -12.98 -20.94
N LEU A 166 -8.68 -13.09 -21.80
CA LEU A 166 -7.27 -13.32 -21.42
C LEU A 166 -6.38 -12.16 -21.86
N GLY A 167 -6.96 -11.00 -22.19
CA GLY A 167 -6.25 -9.89 -22.82
C GLY A 167 -5.08 -9.38 -21.99
N ILE A 168 -5.16 -9.34 -20.67
CA ILE A 168 -4.05 -8.85 -19.81
C ILE A 168 -3.28 -9.97 -19.09
N SER A 169 -3.46 -11.22 -19.53
CA SER A 169 -2.76 -12.36 -18.95
C SER A 169 -1.29 -12.41 -19.39
N ARG A 170 -0.38 -12.82 -18.50
CA ARG A 170 1.06 -12.96 -18.77
C ARG A 170 1.56 -14.38 -18.48
N LEU A 171 2.65 -14.76 -19.16
CA LEU A 171 3.51 -15.87 -18.74
C LEU A 171 4.44 -15.34 -17.64
N HIS A 172 4.56 -16.04 -16.53
CA HIS A 172 5.45 -15.62 -15.44
C HIS A 172 6.92 -15.98 -15.78
N SER A 173 7.82 -15.01 -15.70
CA SER A 173 9.28 -15.16 -15.80
C SER A 173 9.97 -14.47 -14.62
N GLU A 174 11.03 -15.08 -14.08
CA GLU A 174 11.76 -14.63 -12.89
C GLU A 174 12.63 -13.37 -13.13
N ASP A 175 12.82 -12.96 -14.39
CA ASP A 175 13.76 -11.88 -14.79
C ASP A 175 13.11 -10.52 -15.17
N ASP A 176 11.80 -10.34 -14.96
CA ASP A 176 11.11 -9.08 -15.34
C ASP A 176 10.96 -8.12 -14.14
N ASP A 177 11.88 -7.16 -14.03
CA ASP A 177 11.85 -6.06 -13.06
C ASP A 177 10.71 -5.06 -13.36
N MET A 178 9.74 -5.02 -12.43
CA MET A 178 8.70 -3.99 -12.22
C MET A 178 7.58 -3.80 -13.28
N ASP A 179 6.34 -3.69 -12.77
CA ASP A 179 5.14 -3.41 -13.56
C ASP A 179 5.05 -1.91 -13.94
N THR A 180 5.40 -1.56 -15.18
CA THR A 180 5.41 -0.17 -15.71
C THR A 180 4.04 0.38 -16.16
N ARG A 181 2.93 -0.32 -15.93
CA ARG A 181 1.58 0.17 -16.30
C ARG A 181 0.50 -0.32 -15.32
N VAL A 182 -0.24 0.62 -14.74
CA VAL A 182 -1.45 0.35 -13.93
C VAL A 182 -2.50 -0.31 -14.83
N MET A 183 -2.80 -1.58 -14.58
CA MET A 183 -3.66 -2.41 -15.43
C MET A 183 -4.67 -3.18 -14.57
N GLY A 184 -5.96 -2.91 -14.75
CA GLY A 184 -7.06 -3.59 -14.05
C GLY A 184 -8.30 -2.70 -13.89
N THR A 185 -9.44 -3.30 -13.51
CA THR A 185 -10.62 -2.53 -13.10
C THR A 185 -10.42 -2.13 -11.64
N ARG A 186 -10.47 -0.82 -11.31
CA ARG A 186 -10.11 -0.28 -9.97
C ARG A 186 -10.74 -1.01 -8.78
N LEU A 187 -11.92 -1.61 -8.94
CA LEU A 187 -12.68 -2.26 -7.88
C LEU A 187 -12.33 -3.74 -7.64
N THR A 188 -11.65 -4.42 -8.57
CA THR A 188 -11.31 -5.86 -8.49
C THR A 188 -9.83 -6.16 -8.58
N ALA A 189 -9.03 -5.14 -8.90
CA ALA A 189 -7.59 -5.25 -9.07
C ALA A 189 -6.89 -5.40 -7.70
N PRO A 190 -6.04 -6.41 -7.50
CA PRO A 190 -5.14 -6.49 -6.36
C PRO A 190 -4.25 -5.25 -6.20
N PRO A 191 -3.91 -4.85 -4.95
CA PRO A 191 -3.09 -3.67 -4.68
C PRO A 191 -1.74 -3.64 -5.39
N GLU A 192 -1.08 -4.79 -5.58
CA GLU A 192 0.20 -4.87 -6.26
C GLU A 192 0.16 -4.47 -7.75
N GLN A 193 -1.02 -4.54 -8.41
CA GLN A 193 -1.17 -4.07 -9.80
C GLN A 193 -1.07 -2.54 -9.95
N PHE A 194 -0.98 -1.81 -8.84
CA PHE A 194 -0.79 -0.35 -8.81
C PHE A 194 0.67 0.07 -8.64
N GLY A 195 1.63 -0.87 -8.73
CA GLY A 195 3.07 -0.56 -8.86
C GLY A 195 3.95 -0.94 -7.67
N TYR A 196 3.40 -1.59 -6.63
CA TYR A 196 4.14 -1.90 -5.41
C TYR A 196 4.95 -3.22 -5.45
N ARG A 197 4.66 -4.13 -6.38
CA ARG A 197 5.36 -5.42 -6.57
C ARG A 197 4.92 -6.11 -7.87
N GLN A 198 5.69 -7.10 -8.36
CA GLN A 198 5.32 -7.90 -9.53
C GLN A 198 4.06 -8.74 -9.26
N THR A 199 3.11 -8.76 -10.21
CA THR A 199 1.89 -9.57 -10.13
C THR A 199 2.20 -11.08 -10.29
N ASP A 200 1.67 -11.92 -9.40
CA ASP A 200 1.82 -13.38 -9.45
C ASP A 200 0.48 -14.13 -9.25
N ALA A 201 0.51 -15.45 -9.07
CA ALA A 201 -0.68 -16.28 -8.86
C ALA A 201 -1.59 -15.82 -7.70
N ARG A 202 -1.03 -15.14 -6.69
CA ARG A 202 -1.74 -14.62 -5.51
C ARG A 202 -2.57 -13.39 -5.84
N SER A 203 -2.30 -12.72 -6.95
CA SER A 203 -3.12 -11.63 -7.50
C SER A 203 -4.46 -12.16 -8.01
N ASP A 204 -4.48 -13.29 -8.73
CA ASP A 204 -5.74 -13.92 -9.17
C ASP A 204 -6.58 -14.42 -7.98
N ILE A 205 -5.92 -14.85 -6.89
CA ILE A 205 -6.57 -15.28 -5.65
C ILE A 205 -7.28 -14.11 -4.96
N TYR A 206 -6.65 -12.92 -4.95
CA TYR A 206 -7.30 -11.69 -4.46
C TYR A 206 -8.56 -11.40 -5.25
N SER A 207 -8.47 -11.39 -6.59
CA SER A 207 -9.63 -11.14 -7.45
C SER A 207 -10.72 -12.20 -7.29
N ALA A 208 -10.36 -13.47 -7.02
CA ALA A 208 -11.33 -14.52 -6.69
C ALA A 208 -12.02 -14.29 -5.33
N GLY A 209 -11.33 -13.69 -4.35
CA GLY A 209 -11.91 -13.24 -3.08
C GLY A 209 -12.93 -12.12 -3.27
N VAL A 210 -12.58 -11.09 -4.04
CA VAL A 210 -13.48 -9.99 -4.42
C VAL A 210 -14.69 -10.51 -5.22
N LEU A 211 -14.47 -11.45 -6.15
CA LEU A 211 -15.55 -12.11 -6.87
C LEU A 211 -16.53 -12.80 -5.92
N LEU A 212 -16.04 -13.57 -4.93
CA LEU A 212 -16.90 -14.25 -3.97
C LEU A 212 -17.74 -13.26 -3.14
N ARG A 213 -17.13 -12.15 -2.70
CA ARG A 213 -17.82 -11.05 -2.03
C ARG A 213 -18.96 -10.50 -2.89
N TYR A 214 -18.63 -10.11 -4.13
CA TYR A 214 -19.62 -9.57 -5.06
C TYR A 214 -20.74 -10.56 -5.37
N CYS A 215 -20.41 -11.83 -5.62
CA CYS A 215 -21.41 -12.87 -5.84
C CYS A 215 -22.37 -13.05 -4.66
N LEU A 216 -21.92 -12.80 -3.43
CA LEU A 216 -22.75 -13.00 -2.22
C LEU A 216 -23.55 -11.75 -1.83
N THR A 217 -23.06 -10.57 -2.18
CA THR A 217 -23.56 -9.30 -1.64
C THR A 217 -24.08 -8.34 -2.71
N GLY A 218 -23.69 -8.52 -3.98
CA GLY A 218 -23.90 -7.54 -5.04
C GLY A 218 -23.04 -6.27 -4.90
N GLU A 219 -22.13 -6.23 -3.93
CA GLU A 219 -21.31 -5.06 -3.61
C GLU A 219 -19.82 -5.44 -3.61
N TYR A 220 -18.95 -4.49 -3.94
CA TYR A 220 -17.49 -4.69 -3.94
C TYR A 220 -16.85 -4.29 -2.59
N GLY A 221 -17.53 -3.45 -1.80
CA GLY A 221 -17.00 -2.88 -0.56
C GLY A 221 -16.90 -3.89 0.58
N GLU A 222 -15.86 -3.76 1.40
CA GLU A 222 -15.60 -4.67 2.53
C GLU A 222 -16.70 -4.65 3.60
N ASP A 223 -17.45 -3.55 3.71
CA ASP A 223 -18.56 -3.43 4.67
C ASP A 223 -19.67 -4.46 4.43
N ALA A 224 -19.83 -4.91 3.19
CA ALA A 224 -20.79 -5.96 2.83
C ALA A 224 -20.43 -7.31 3.49
N ASP A 225 -19.16 -7.54 3.83
CA ASP A 225 -18.71 -8.78 4.48
C ASP A 225 -19.29 -8.95 5.89
N ARG A 226 -19.66 -7.86 6.57
CA ARG A 226 -20.20 -7.88 7.94
C ARG A 226 -21.47 -8.71 8.06
N GLN A 227 -22.26 -8.78 6.99
CA GLN A 227 -23.52 -9.52 6.94
C GLN A 227 -23.31 -11.00 6.57
N LEU A 228 -22.11 -11.39 6.17
CA LEU A 228 -21.80 -12.75 5.74
C LEU A 228 -21.52 -13.69 6.94
N PRO A 229 -21.82 -14.99 6.80
CA PRO A 229 -21.40 -15.98 7.78
C PRO A 229 -19.89 -15.94 8.05
N ARG A 230 -19.50 -16.03 9.32
CA ARG A 230 -18.10 -15.92 9.79
C ARG A 230 -17.12 -16.77 8.97
N ASP A 231 -17.50 -18.00 8.62
CA ASP A 231 -16.62 -18.91 7.91
C ASP A 231 -16.37 -18.49 6.45
N ILE A 232 -17.39 -17.89 5.80
CA ILE A 232 -17.26 -17.33 4.44
C ILE A 232 -16.45 -16.04 4.50
N ARG A 233 -16.77 -15.15 5.43
CA ARG A 233 -16.05 -13.90 5.65
C ARG A 233 -14.55 -14.13 5.84
N ARG A 234 -14.16 -15.11 6.67
CA ARG A 234 -12.74 -15.48 6.87
C ARG A 234 -12.03 -15.93 5.59
N ILE A 235 -12.75 -16.58 4.67
CA ILE A 235 -12.18 -16.98 3.37
C ILE A 235 -11.94 -15.74 2.50
N ILE A 236 -12.92 -14.83 2.44
CA ILE A 236 -12.83 -13.58 1.68
C ILE A 236 -11.70 -12.71 2.24
N GLU A 237 -11.72 -12.39 3.55
CA GLU A 237 -10.71 -11.58 4.24
C GLU A 237 -9.29 -12.11 3.99
N ARG A 238 -9.09 -13.44 4.10
CA ARG A 238 -7.79 -14.04 3.82
C ARG A 238 -7.39 -13.92 2.35
N ALA A 239 -8.32 -14.14 1.42
CA ALA A 239 -8.03 -14.03 0.00
C ALA A 239 -7.72 -12.58 -0.41
N THR A 240 -8.36 -11.59 0.22
CA THR A 240 -8.22 -10.17 -0.09
C THR A 240 -7.24 -9.43 0.82
N MET A 241 -6.34 -10.13 1.52
CA MET A 241 -5.28 -9.48 2.30
C MET A 241 -4.42 -8.58 1.41
N PHE A 242 -4.04 -7.40 1.90
CA PHE A 242 -3.19 -6.48 1.14
C PHE A 242 -1.86 -7.15 0.74
N ASP A 243 -1.16 -7.78 1.69
CA ASP A 243 0.07 -8.53 1.43
C ASP A 243 -0.21 -9.91 0.79
N PRO A 244 0.30 -10.19 -0.43
CA PRO A 244 0.19 -11.50 -1.07
C PRO A 244 0.68 -12.67 -0.20
N ALA A 245 1.69 -12.47 0.66
CA ALA A 245 2.23 -13.53 1.52
C ALA A 245 1.23 -14.04 2.57
N LEU A 246 0.23 -13.22 2.94
CA LEU A 246 -0.81 -13.58 3.90
C LEU A 246 -2.05 -14.22 3.25
N ARG A 247 -2.14 -14.16 1.92
CA ARG A 247 -3.21 -14.79 1.15
C ARG A 247 -3.09 -16.31 1.13
N TYR A 248 -4.05 -16.97 0.51
CA TYR A 248 -3.83 -18.34 0.04
C TYR A 248 -2.67 -18.31 -0.96
N GLN A 249 -1.68 -19.17 -0.76
CA GLN A 249 -0.49 -19.16 -1.63
C GLN A 249 -0.76 -19.87 -2.95
N ARG A 250 -1.75 -20.76 -2.99
CA ARG A 250 -2.18 -21.45 -4.21
C ARG A 250 -3.71 -21.46 -4.32
N ALA A 251 -4.23 -21.41 -5.56
CA ALA A 251 -5.67 -21.43 -5.82
C ALA A 251 -6.36 -22.68 -5.23
N GLU A 252 -5.63 -23.81 -5.16
CA GLU A 252 -6.08 -25.06 -4.55
C GLU A 252 -6.34 -24.92 -3.04
N ASP A 253 -5.63 -24.03 -2.36
CA ASP A 253 -5.79 -23.82 -0.91
C ASP A 253 -7.12 -23.14 -0.63
N MET A 254 -7.43 -22.09 -1.39
CA MET A 254 -8.71 -21.39 -1.32
C MET A 254 -9.87 -22.30 -1.75
N LEU A 255 -9.66 -23.08 -2.82
CA LEU A 255 -10.64 -24.07 -3.30
C LEU A 255 -10.96 -25.11 -2.23
N ARG A 256 -9.95 -25.60 -1.50
CA ARG A 256 -10.15 -26.51 -0.36
C ARG A 256 -10.95 -25.87 0.76
N ALA A 257 -10.74 -24.58 1.05
CA ALA A 257 -11.52 -23.86 2.05
C ALA A 257 -13.01 -23.75 1.64
N ILE A 258 -13.29 -23.37 0.39
CA ILE A 258 -14.66 -23.29 -0.14
C ILE A 258 -15.36 -24.66 -0.13
N ARG A 259 -14.68 -25.72 -0.60
CA ARG A 259 -15.24 -27.08 -0.64
C ARG A 259 -15.56 -27.62 0.75
N ARG A 260 -14.86 -27.19 1.81
CA ARG A 260 -15.21 -27.54 3.19
C ARG A 260 -16.57 -26.97 3.60
N LEU A 261 -16.88 -25.74 3.17
CA LEU A 261 -18.19 -25.13 3.42
C LEU A 261 -19.31 -25.82 2.64
N GLN A 262 -19.06 -26.23 1.41
CA GLN A 262 -20.03 -26.98 0.60
C GLN A 262 -20.33 -28.39 1.15
N ARG A 263 -19.36 -29.01 1.83
CA ARG A 263 -19.49 -30.36 2.40
C ARG A 263 -20.05 -30.41 3.80
N ALA A 264 -20.03 -29.31 4.55
CA ALA A 264 -20.60 -29.26 5.89
C ALA A 264 -22.12 -29.42 5.76
N PRO A 265 -22.72 -30.56 6.21
CA PRO A 265 -24.17 -30.62 6.26
C PRO A 265 -24.64 -29.57 7.27
N SER A 266 -25.81 -28.99 7.01
CA SER A 266 -26.55 -28.08 7.88
C SER A 266 -26.98 -28.76 9.20
N ALA A 267 -26.00 -29.24 9.97
CA ALA A 267 -26.14 -29.89 11.27
C ALA A 267 -26.24 -28.84 12.38
N ARG A 268 -27.17 -27.90 12.22
CA ARG A 268 -27.61 -27.00 13.31
C ARG A 268 -29.06 -27.29 13.69
N LYS A 269 -29.45 -28.56 13.71
CA LYS A 269 -30.66 -29.05 14.40
C LYS A 269 -30.37 -30.43 15.01
N ARG A 270 -30.68 -30.56 16.30
CA ARG A 270 -30.55 -31.73 17.21
C ARG A 270 -29.17 -31.98 17.85
N LYS A 271 -29.04 -31.48 19.08
CA LYS A 271 -28.93 -32.23 20.35
C LYS A 271 -29.11 -31.16 21.45
N GLY A 272 -30.16 -31.12 22.27
CA GLY A 272 -30.89 -32.24 22.87
C GLY A 272 -30.53 -32.33 24.36
N ARG A 273 -30.92 -31.32 25.14
CA ARG A 273 -31.27 -31.37 26.57
C ARG A 273 -30.45 -32.33 27.46
N ALA A 274 -29.33 -31.85 28.00
CA ALA A 274 -28.71 -32.40 29.22
C ALA A 274 -27.73 -31.44 29.93
N ALA A 275 -27.34 -30.32 29.32
CA ALA A 275 -26.34 -29.40 29.87
C ALA A 275 -26.93 -28.09 30.47
N ALA A 276 -28.23 -28.05 30.80
CA ALA A 276 -28.90 -26.81 31.17
C ALA A 276 -28.70 -26.37 32.64
N ALA A 277 -28.20 -27.25 33.53
CA ALA A 277 -28.04 -26.90 34.94
C ALA A 277 -26.62 -26.49 35.32
N PHE A 278 -25.58 -27.12 34.74
CA PHE A 278 -24.18 -26.75 34.99
C PHE A 278 -23.70 -25.57 34.15
N ALA A 279 -24.28 -25.37 32.96
CA ALA A 279 -23.92 -24.25 32.10
C ALA A 279 -24.43 -22.90 32.65
N ALA A 280 -25.52 -22.84 33.42
CA ALA A 280 -26.07 -21.56 33.86
C ALA A 280 -25.15 -20.79 34.84
N ILE A 281 -24.45 -21.50 35.73
CA ILE A 281 -23.51 -20.89 36.69
C ILE A 281 -22.17 -20.59 36.03
N ALA A 282 -21.67 -21.50 35.18
CA ALA A 282 -20.46 -21.27 34.40
C ALA A 282 -20.65 -20.15 33.35
N VAL A 283 -21.83 -20.05 32.73
CA VAL A 283 -22.18 -18.98 31.80
C VAL A 283 -22.37 -17.67 32.53
N CYS A 284 -22.97 -17.60 33.73
CA CYS A 284 -23.04 -16.34 34.47
C CYS A 284 -21.67 -15.84 34.93
N LEU A 285 -20.75 -16.74 35.30
CA LEU A 285 -19.37 -16.39 35.67
C LEU A 285 -18.49 -16.08 34.44
N LEU A 286 -18.72 -16.73 33.30
CA LEU A 286 -18.00 -16.46 32.04
C LEU A 286 -18.58 -15.25 31.27
N THR A 287 -19.87 -14.93 31.42
CA THR A 287 -20.47 -13.71 30.84
C THR A 287 -20.04 -12.47 31.59
N ALA A 288 -19.68 -12.56 32.87
CA ALA A 288 -19.03 -11.46 33.58
C ALA A 288 -17.57 -11.25 33.13
N PHE A 289 -16.92 -12.31 32.61
CA PHE A 289 -15.50 -12.29 32.22
C PHE A 289 -15.27 -11.91 30.73
N PHE A 290 -16.26 -12.14 29.85
CA PHE A 290 -16.16 -11.91 28.40
C PHE A 290 -17.08 -10.81 27.84
N ALA A 291 -17.86 -10.10 28.68
CA ALA A 291 -18.76 -9.03 28.23
C ALA A 291 -18.23 -7.61 28.43
N ALA A 292 -16.99 -7.44 28.91
CA ALA A 292 -16.34 -6.13 28.96
C ALA A 292 -15.73 -5.81 27.58
N PRO A 293 -15.96 -4.61 27.00
CA PRO A 293 -15.41 -4.24 25.70
C PRO A 293 -13.87 -4.12 25.67
N GLY A 294 -13.19 -4.12 26.83
CA GLY A 294 -11.73 -4.10 26.98
C GLY A 294 -11.23 -5.11 28.01
N GLY A 295 -9.96 -5.03 28.39
CA GLY A 295 -9.40 -5.81 29.49
C GLY A 295 -10.10 -5.55 30.84
N HIS A 296 -9.84 -6.41 31.81
CA HIS A 296 -10.61 -6.45 33.05
C HIS A 296 -9.75 -6.81 34.26
N PHE A 297 -10.17 -6.35 35.44
CA PHE A 297 -9.60 -6.79 36.71
C PHE A 297 -10.22 -8.10 37.18
N ASP A 298 -9.40 -9.04 37.64
CA ASP A 298 -9.88 -10.21 38.37
C ASP A 298 -10.21 -9.85 39.84
N LEU A 299 -10.78 -10.81 40.58
CA LEU A 299 -11.17 -10.64 41.99
C LEU A 299 -9.99 -10.32 42.93
N ARG A 300 -8.75 -10.47 42.47
CA ARG A 300 -7.52 -10.15 43.23
C ARG A 300 -6.98 -8.78 42.86
N GLY A 301 -7.66 -8.02 41.99
CA GLY A 301 -7.21 -6.73 41.51
C GLY A 301 -6.12 -6.80 40.45
N VAL A 302 -5.97 -7.94 39.77
CA VAL A 302 -5.02 -8.10 38.65
C VAL A 302 -5.71 -7.80 37.33
N TYR A 303 -5.17 -6.86 36.55
CA TYR A 303 -5.64 -6.53 35.21
C TYR A 303 -5.19 -7.56 34.19
N HIS A 304 -6.13 -7.99 33.35
CA HIS A 304 -5.93 -8.89 32.22
C HIS A 304 -6.22 -8.13 30.94
N PHE A 305 -5.22 -7.97 30.10
CA PHE A 305 -5.32 -7.28 28.83
C PHE A 305 -6.09 -8.11 27.81
N ARG A 306 -6.77 -7.40 26.90
CA ARG A 306 -7.35 -8.01 25.71
C ARG A 306 -6.28 -8.26 24.66
N GLU A 307 -5.36 -7.32 24.49
CA GLU A 307 -4.27 -7.40 23.51
C GLU A 307 -2.98 -7.92 24.16
N PRO A 308 -2.55 -9.17 23.86
CA PRO A 308 -1.38 -9.75 24.51
C PRO A 308 -0.07 -9.00 24.22
N LEU A 309 0.01 -8.31 23.09
CA LEU A 309 1.20 -7.54 22.72
C LEU A 309 1.30 -6.24 23.53
N ILE A 310 0.16 -5.59 23.82
CA ILE A 310 0.09 -4.44 24.73
C ILE A 310 0.47 -4.87 26.15
N GLU A 311 -0.03 -6.02 26.63
CA GLU A 311 0.36 -6.56 27.93
C GLU A 311 1.87 -6.75 28.05
N ARG A 312 2.49 -7.37 27.03
CA ARG A 312 3.94 -7.58 27.01
C ARG A 312 4.70 -6.27 27.04
N ALA A 313 4.23 -5.25 26.32
CA ALA A 313 4.86 -3.93 26.32
C ALA A 313 4.73 -3.23 27.67
N VAL A 314 3.56 -3.29 28.31
CA VAL A 314 3.35 -2.78 29.68
C VAL A 314 4.28 -3.46 30.67
N ARG A 315 4.38 -4.79 30.62
CA ARG A 315 5.28 -5.56 31.50
C ARG A 315 6.75 -5.21 31.28
N GLN A 316 7.15 -4.99 30.04
CA GLN A 316 8.51 -4.56 29.69
C GLN A 316 8.79 -3.15 30.23
N ALA A 317 7.87 -2.21 30.06
CA ALA A 317 8.01 -0.84 30.57
C ALA A 317 8.17 -0.80 32.09
N LEU A 318 7.49 -1.71 32.82
CA LEU A 318 7.59 -1.82 34.28
C LEU A 318 8.80 -2.64 34.77
N GLY A 319 9.52 -3.33 33.89
CA GLY A 319 10.65 -4.18 34.27
C GLY A 319 10.28 -5.45 35.06
N GLU A 320 8.99 -5.81 35.15
CA GLU A 320 8.48 -6.90 35.98
C GLU A 320 7.56 -7.87 35.21
N PRO A 321 8.11 -8.91 34.57
CA PRO A 321 7.36 -9.72 33.60
C PRO A 321 6.36 -10.71 34.21
N SER A 322 6.46 -11.04 35.50
CA SER A 322 5.78 -12.21 36.07
C SER A 322 4.76 -11.93 37.18
N ARG A 323 4.68 -10.71 37.72
CA ARG A 323 3.68 -10.35 38.74
C ARG A 323 2.35 -9.91 38.14
N GLY A 324 1.27 -9.96 38.93
CA GLY A 324 -0.02 -9.40 38.53
C GLY A 324 0.03 -7.88 38.42
N LEU A 325 -0.56 -7.33 37.36
CA LEU A 325 -0.61 -5.89 37.09
C LEU A 325 -1.81 -5.25 37.82
N THR A 326 -1.55 -4.27 38.67
CA THR A 326 -2.55 -3.53 39.45
C THR A 326 -2.91 -2.21 38.76
N GLN A 327 -3.97 -1.54 39.23
CA GLN A 327 -4.33 -0.21 38.70
C GLN A 327 -3.21 0.83 38.88
N ALA A 328 -2.42 0.74 39.96
CA ALA A 328 -1.27 1.62 40.17
C ALA A 328 -0.21 1.38 39.09
N ASP A 329 0.10 0.11 38.81
CA ASP A 329 1.08 -0.25 37.78
C ASP A 329 0.69 0.27 36.40
N LEU A 330 -0.59 0.21 36.05
CA LEU A 330 -1.09 0.78 34.77
C LEU A 330 -0.92 2.30 34.71
N GLY A 331 -0.99 2.98 35.86
CA GLY A 331 -0.76 4.42 35.97
C GLY A 331 0.71 4.83 35.89
N ASP A 332 1.63 3.92 36.21
CA ASP A 332 3.08 4.15 36.16
C ASP A 332 3.67 4.00 34.75
N VAL A 333 2.92 3.43 33.81
CA VAL A 333 3.35 3.29 32.41
C VAL A 333 3.17 4.62 31.67
N THR A 334 4.29 5.24 31.29
CA THR A 334 4.30 6.53 30.58
C THR A 334 4.53 6.40 29.08
N SER A 335 5.10 5.30 28.62
CA SER A 335 5.45 5.14 27.21
C SER A 335 5.39 3.69 26.73
N ILE A 336 4.77 3.49 25.56
CA ILE A 336 4.70 2.23 24.85
C ILE A 336 4.93 2.49 23.36
N VAL A 337 5.93 1.84 22.77
CA VAL A 337 6.15 1.86 21.32
C VAL A 337 6.31 0.42 20.81
N ILE A 338 5.50 0.07 19.81
CA ILE A 338 5.40 -1.27 19.22
C ILE A 338 5.44 -1.11 17.70
N PHE A 339 6.34 -1.84 17.05
CA PHE A 339 6.45 -1.91 15.60
C PHE A 339 6.27 -3.35 15.15
N GLY A 340 5.18 -3.66 14.44
CA GLY A 340 4.84 -5.04 14.12
C GLY A 340 4.77 -5.89 15.40
N LYS A 341 5.65 -6.88 15.56
CA LYS A 341 5.77 -7.67 16.81
C LYS A 341 6.87 -7.21 17.76
N TYR A 342 7.68 -6.25 17.34
CA TYR A 342 8.78 -5.70 18.12
C TYR A 342 8.28 -4.66 19.12
N ILE A 343 8.79 -4.70 20.35
CA ILE A 343 8.50 -3.74 21.42
C ILE A 343 9.78 -2.95 21.67
N ALA A 344 9.74 -1.64 21.47
CA ALA A 344 10.91 -0.78 21.61
C ALA A 344 11.37 -0.69 23.06
N SER A 345 12.69 -0.82 23.25
CA SER A 345 13.33 -0.64 24.56
C SER A 345 13.51 0.83 24.91
N GLN A 346 13.65 1.70 23.90
CA GLN A 346 13.78 3.16 24.04
C GLN A 346 12.73 3.84 23.15
N PRO A 347 11.59 4.28 23.72
CA PRO A 347 10.48 4.84 22.95
C PRO A 347 10.82 6.13 22.19
N ASN A 348 11.78 6.91 22.70
CA ASN A 348 12.08 8.25 22.21
C ASN A 348 12.91 8.24 20.90
N GLU A 349 13.50 7.12 20.51
CA GLU A 349 14.32 7.01 19.29
C GLU A 349 13.48 6.76 18.03
N PHE A 350 12.28 6.17 18.16
CA PHE A 350 11.51 5.68 17.02
C PHE A 350 10.39 6.63 16.56
N CYS A 351 9.94 7.55 17.41
CA CYS A 351 8.82 8.46 17.11
C CYS A 351 9.22 9.69 16.27
N PHE A 352 10.50 10.01 16.16
CA PHE A 352 10.99 11.25 15.52
C PHE A 352 11.63 11.05 14.14
N LEU A 353 11.75 9.82 13.63
CA LEU A 353 12.56 9.54 12.44
C LEU A 353 11.94 8.47 11.53
N ALA A 354 10.71 8.69 11.06
CA ALA A 354 10.19 7.89 9.94
C ALA A 354 11.03 8.09 8.64
N GLU A 355 11.87 9.14 8.60
CA GLU A 355 12.67 9.50 7.43
C GLU A 355 14.13 8.96 7.44
N TYR A 356 14.68 8.49 8.57
CA TYR A 356 16.12 8.14 8.67
C TYR A 356 16.42 6.68 9.00
N THR A 357 15.49 5.94 9.60
CA THR A 357 15.81 4.66 10.25
C THR A 357 15.20 3.42 9.59
N LEU A 358 14.27 3.57 8.65
CA LEU A 358 13.65 2.42 7.98
C LEU A 358 14.55 1.73 6.93
N PRO A 359 15.47 2.43 6.21
CA PRO A 359 16.45 1.78 5.34
C PRO A 359 17.75 1.35 6.07
N TYR A 360 18.21 2.09 7.08
CA TYR A 360 19.53 1.84 7.70
C TYR A 360 19.56 0.71 8.76
N TYR A 361 18.45 0.42 9.45
CA TYR A 361 18.39 -0.68 10.43
C TYR A 361 17.88 -2.00 9.84
N TRP A 362 18.19 -2.27 8.56
CA TRP A 362 18.00 -3.59 7.94
C TRP A 362 18.99 -4.66 8.44
N SER A 363 20.04 -4.29 9.18
CA SER A 363 21.12 -5.19 9.58
C SER A 363 20.91 -5.85 10.95
N GLU A 364 20.51 -5.10 11.98
CA GLU A 364 20.68 -5.60 13.36
C GLU A 364 19.55 -6.50 13.87
N ALA A 365 18.34 -6.37 13.33
CA ALA A 365 17.17 -6.87 14.03
C ALA A 365 16.34 -7.90 13.24
N GLY A 366 16.87 -8.33 12.09
CA GLY A 366 16.44 -9.53 11.35
C GLY A 366 14.96 -9.53 10.95
N ASP A 367 14.50 -10.65 10.40
CA ASP A 367 13.16 -10.85 9.80
C ASP A 367 11.93 -10.47 10.67
N LEU A 368 12.12 -10.13 11.96
CA LEU A 368 11.05 -9.84 12.93
C LEU A 368 10.32 -8.50 12.71
N TRP A 369 10.93 -7.50 12.07
CA TRP A 369 10.28 -6.22 11.74
C TRP A 369 9.40 -6.29 10.51
N LEU A 370 9.61 -7.31 9.68
CA LEU A 370 8.82 -7.61 8.49
C LEU A 370 7.52 -8.35 8.81
N GLU A 371 7.29 -8.76 10.07
CA GLU A 371 6.01 -9.33 10.50
C GLU A 371 5.05 -8.27 11.04
N ASN A 372 3.84 -8.20 10.46
CA ASN A 372 2.78 -7.35 10.99
C ASN A 372 2.44 -7.77 12.43
N GLY A 373 2.15 -6.78 13.25
CA GLY A 373 1.62 -6.99 14.58
C GLY A 373 0.13 -7.31 14.53
N GLY A 374 -0.40 -7.89 15.61
CA GLY A 374 -1.78 -8.36 15.68
C GLY A 374 -2.73 -7.42 16.45
N ILE A 375 -2.27 -6.24 16.86
CA ILE A 375 -3.11 -5.31 17.66
C ILE A 375 -4.23 -4.80 16.75
N SER A 376 -5.47 -5.00 17.16
CA SER A 376 -6.65 -4.55 16.40
C SER A 376 -7.63 -3.75 17.26
N SER A 377 -7.49 -3.81 18.59
CA SER A 377 -8.36 -3.14 19.55
C SER A 377 -7.55 -2.27 20.52
N LEU A 378 -7.93 -1.00 20.64
CA LEU A 378 -7.29 -0.05 21.56
C LEU A 378 -8.02 0.08 22.92
N GLN A 379 -8.92 -0.86 23.24
CA GLN A 379 -9.78 -0.78 24.43
C GLN A 379 -9.02 -0.95 25.76
N ASP A 380 -7.77 -1.42 25.71
CA ASP A 380 -6.88 -1.45 26.87
C ASP A 380 -6.20 -0.10 27.15
N ILE A 381 -6.02 0.74 26.12
CA ILE A 381 -5.27 1.99 26.21
C ILE A 381 -5.85 2.98 27.24
N PRO A 382 -7.18 3.19 27.35
CA PRO A 382 -7.75 4.10 28.35
C PRO A 382 -7.43 3.73 29.81
N ARG A 383 -6.93 2.52 30.08
CA ARG A 383 -6.52 2.10 31.43
C ARG A 383 -5.12 2.56 31.80
N LEU A 384 -4.30 2.90 30.80
CA LEU A 384 -2.94 3.41 30.96
C LEU A 384 -3.00 4.91 31.18
N THR A 385 -3.47 5.32 32.36
CA THR A 385 -3.80 6.73 32.63
C THR A 385 -2.60 7.66 32.69
N GLY A 386 -1.39 7.12 32.86
CA GLY A 386 -0.13 7.88 32.81
C GLY A 386 0.53 7.91 31.43
N LEU A 387 -0.09 7.33 30.40
CA LEU A 387 0.51 7.15 29.08
C LEU A 387 0.63 8.50 28.34
N GLU A 388 1.86 8.94 28.12
CA GLU A 388 2.20 10.16 27.39
C GLU A 388 2.64 9.86 25.95
N THR A 389 3.31 8.73 25.72
CA THR A 389 3.79 8.33 24.39
C THR A 389 3.22 6.97 24.00
N LEU A 390 2.53 6.91 22.85
CA LEU A 390 1.96 5.70 22.27
C LEU A 390 2.33 5.58 20.80
N GLY A 391 3.21 4.66 20.47
CA GLY A 391 3.52 4.27 19.09
C GLY A 391 2.99 2.87 18.80
N LEU A 392 2.06 2.73 17.88
CA LEU A 392 1.51 1.45 17.44
C LEU A 392 1.62 1.35 15.91
N TYR A 393 2.80 0.97 15.43
CA TYR A 393 3.09 0.92 14.01
C TYR A 393 2.87 -0.48 13.45
N ARG A 394 2.37 -0.54 12.21
CA ARG A 394 2.27 -1.79 11.43
C ARG A 394 1.45 -2.87 12.14
N GLN A 395 0.26 -2.47 12.63
CA GLN A 395 -0.73 -3.33 13.28
C GLN A 395 -1.98 -3.49 12.39
N GLU A 396 -3.09 -3.97 12.97
CA GLU A 396 -4.38 -4.13 12.30
C GLU A 396 -5.42 -3.08 12.77
N ILE A 397 -4.94 -1.90 13.21
CA ILE A 397 -5.79 -0.85 13.80
C ILE A 397 -6.61 -0.16 12.71
N ARG A 398 -7.93 -0.15 12.89
CA ARG A 398 -8.90 0.59 12.05
C ARG A 398 -9.75 1.58 12.82
N ASP A 399 -9.85 1.40 14.13
CA ASP A 399 -10.71 2.16 15.02
C ASP A 399 -9.86 2.71 16.16
N ILE A 400 -9.80 4.03 16.24
CA ILE A 400 -9.07 4.80 17.25
C ILE A 400 -10.00 5.50 18.24
N GLY A 401 -11.28 5.13 18.30
CA GLY A 401 -12.28 5.72 19.19
C GLY A 401 -11.89 5.69 20.68
N ALA A 402 -11.12 4.68 21.09
CA ALA A 402 -10.60 4.59 22.46
C ALA A 402 -9.54 5.65 22.79
N LEU A 403 -8.97 6.35 21.79
CA LEU A 403 -7.93 7.37 22.00
C LEU A 403 -8.49 8.76 22.28
N LYS A 404 -9.78 8.99 22.00
CA LYS A 404 -10.43 10.31 22.03
C LYS A 404 -10.12 11.12 23.29
N ASP A 405 -10.29 10.50 24.47
CA ASP A 405 -10.16 11.15 25.78
C ASP A 405 -8.86 10.72 26.52
N THR A 406 -7.84 10.30 25.77
CA THR A 406 -6.54 9.92 26.36
C THR A 406 -5.63 11.14 26.53
N GLY A 407 -4.74 11.07 27.54
CA GLY A 407 -3.71 12.08 27.80
C GLY A 407 -2.44 11.93 26.95
N VAL A 408 -2.50 11.16 25.86
CA VAL A 408 -1.35 10.90 24.99
C VAL A 408 -0.92 12.20 24.33
N VAL A 409 0.38 12.50 24.44
CA VAL A 409 1.05 13.68 23.89
C VAL A 409 1.74 13.34 22.57
N SER A 410 2.36 12.16 22.47
CA SER A 410 3.01 11.68 21.25
C SER A 410 2.33 10.40 20.75
N LEU A 411 1.67 10.48 19.60
CA LEU A 411 0.88 9.41 19.02
C LEU A 411 1.43 8.98 17.66
N GLY A 412 1.83 7.72 17.54
CA GLY A 412 2.27 7.10 16.28
C GLY A 412 1.32 5.99 15.85
N LEU A 413 0.75 6.11 14.65
CA LEU A 413 -0.20 5.17 14.08
C LEU A 413 0.19 4.68 12.69
N GLY A 414 1.40 4.97 12.22
CA GLY A 414 1.82 4.68 10.86
C GLY A 414 1.71 3.20 10.47
N PHE A 415 1.56 2.95 9.17
CA PHE A 415 1.45 1.61 8.57
C PHE A 415 0.25 0.77 9.05
N ASN A 416 -0.82 1.41 9.55
CA ASN A 416 -2.07 0.74 9.90
C ASN A 416 -3.13 0.90 8.79
N PRO A 417 -4.13 0.00 8.71
CA PRO A 417 -5.28 0.16 7.81
C PRO A 417 -6.31 1.19 8.33
N LEU A 418 -5.84 2.35 8.78
CA LEU A 418 -6.66 3.41 9.40
C LEU A 418 -6.90 4.55 8.40
N SER A 419 -8.18 4.86 8.13
CA SER A 419 -8.57 5.94 7.21
C SER A 419 -9.41 7.04 7.86
N ASP A 420 -9.89 6.85 9.10
CA ASP A 420 -10.75 7.81 9.79
C ASP A 420 -10.06 8.35 11.04
N LEU A 421 -9.73 9.64 11.01
CA LEU A 421 -9.10 10.36 12.11
C LEU A 421 -10.11 11.15 12.96
N THR A 422 -11.39 11.16 12.60
CA THR A 422 -12.46 11.90 13.32
C THR A 422 -12.43 11.69 14.84
N PRO A 423 -12.11 10.50 15.38
CA PRO A 423 -12.06 10.31 16.83
C PRO A 423 -10.98 11.12 17.57
N LEU A 424 -9.95 11.64 16.87
CA LEU A 424 -8.96 12.53 17.46
C LEU A 424 -9.47 13.98 17.59
N GLY A 425 -10.59 14.31 16.95
CA GLY A 425 -11.07 15.69 16.86
C GLY A 425 -11.26 16.36 18.22
N GLY A 426 -10.67 17.55 18.37
CA GLY A 426 -10.70 18.34 19.60
C GLY A 426 -9.79 17.83 20.71
N ASN A 427 -8.89 16.87 20.45
CA ASN A 427 -7.92 16.43 21.44
C ASN A 427 -6.94 17.57 21.80
N ALA A 428 -6.86 17.89 23.08
CA ALA A 428 -6.09 19.03 23.59
C ALA A 428 -4.65 18.67 24.03
N SER A 429 -4.23 17.42 23.87
CA SER A 429 -2.96 16.91 24.41
C SER A 429 -1.96 16.52 23.33
N ILE A 430 -2.41 16.04 22.17
CA ILE A 430 -1.53 15.58 21.08
C ILE A 430 -0.69 16.75 20.57
N ARG A 431 0.64 16.59 20.69
CA ARG A 431 1.67 17.51 20.17
C ARG A 431 2.47 16.89 19.03
N THR A 432 2.66 15.59 19.06
CA THR A 432 3.36 14.85 18.02
C THR A 432 2.44 13.78 17.46
N LEU A 433 2.22 13.80 16.15
CA LEU A 433 1.34 12.87 15.45
C LEU A 433 2.04 12.29 14.23
N ASN A 434 2.26 10.98 14.25
CA ASN A 434 2.81 10.25 13.11
C ASN A 434 1.74 9.40 12.43
N LEU A 435 1.48 9.71 11.16
CA LEU A 435 0.47 9.11 10.29
C LEU A 435 1.08 8.47 9.04
N THR A 436 2.37 8.14 9.09
CA THR A 436 3.14 7.64 7.96
C THR A 436 2.46 6.42 7.31
N CYS A 437 2.35 6.43 5.99
CA CYS A 437 1.76 5.38 5.15
C CYS A 437 0.34 4.97 5.56
N LEU A 438 -0.46 5.89 6.09
CA LEU A 438 -1.90 5.69 6.22
C LEU A 438 -2.64 6.04 4.91
N PRO A 439 -3.73 5.35 4.56
CA PRO A 439 -4.54 5.62 3.37
C PRO A 439 -5.42 6.88 3.53
N LEU A 440 -4.82 8.00 3.92
CA LEU A 440 -5.50 9.27 4.20
C LEU A 440 -5.40 10.21 3.00
N SER A 441 -6.54 10.80 2.62
CA SER A 441 -6.61 11.94 1.70
C SER A 441 -7.22 13.19 2.34
N ASP A 442 -8.00 13.01 3.41
CA ASP A 442 -8.68 14.06 4.17
C ASP A 442 -8.01 14.17 5.54
N ILE A 443 -7.63 15.40 5.90
CA ILE A 443 -6.99 15.75 7.18
C ILE A 443 -7.72 16.89 7.91
N ASP A 444 -8.98 17.19 7.54
CA ASP A 444 -9.74 18.31 8.09
C ASP A 444 -9.81 18.31 9.62
N VAL A 445 -9.89 17.12 10.22
CA VAL A 445 -9.93 16.96 11.68
C VAL A 445 -8.67 17.50 12.37
N LEU A 446 -7.52 17.56 11.70
CA LEU A 446 -6.28 18.05 12.29
C LEU A 446 -6.37 19.54 12.66
N SER A 447 -7.20 20.32 11.96
CA SER A 447 -7.49 21.72 12.29
C SER A 447 -8.08 21.91 13.70
N THR A 448 -8.57 20.82 14.31
CA THR A 448 -9.16 20.84 15.65
C THR A 448 -8.17 20.47 16.76
N LEU A 449 -6.88 20.26 16.44
CA LEU A 449 -5.83 19.88 17.38
C LEU A 449 -4.95 21.09 17.75
N PRO A 450 -5.30 21.84 18.83
CA PRO A 450 -4.72 23.16 19.08
C PRO A 450 -3.25 23.15 19.51
N GLU A 451 -2.72 22.00 19.93
CA GLU A 451 -1.35 21.84 20.44
C GLU A 451 -0.44 21.07 19.48
N LEU A 452 -0.89 20.76 18.26
CA LEU A 452 -0.13 19.97 17.30
C LEU A 452 1.10 20.74 16.81
N ARG A 453 2.30 20.22 17.13
CA ARG A 453 3.62 20.80 16.82
C ARG A 453 4.41 19.99 15.80
N SER A 454 4.25 18.67 15.80
CA SER A 454 4.98 17.79 14.91
C SER A 454 4.01 16.85 14.21
N LEU A 455 4.07 16.86 12.88
CA LEU A 455 3.17 16.07 12.03
C LEU A 455 3.94 15.34 10.94
N ASP A 456 3.76 14.01 10.91
CA ASP A 456 4.31 13.16 9.85
C ASP A 456 3.19 12.60 8.96
N LEU A 457 3.23 12.98 7.69
CA LEU A 457 2.30 12.56 6.64
C LEU A 457 2.98 11.73 5.55
N ASP A 458 4.20 11.20 5.78
CA ASP A 458 4.95 10.50 4.75
C ASP A 458 4.14 9.35 4.12
N GLY A 459 4.13 9.26 2.79
CA GLY A 459 3.44 8.18 2.06
C GLY A 459 1.92 8.19 2.17
N THR A 460 1.31 9.29 2.62
CA THR A 460 -0.16 9.50 2.57
C THR A 460 -0.60 10.04 1.21
N GLN A 461 -1.91 10.16 0.97
CA GLN A 461 -2.50 10.68 -0.26
C GLN A 461 -3.03 12.11 -0.12
N VAL A 462 -2.54 12.83 0.90
CA VAL A 462 -2.88 14.24 1.14
C VAL A 462 -2.36 15.10 -0.01
N ARG A 463 -3.21 16.00 -0.50
CA ARG A 463 -2.91 16.93 -1.61
C ARG A 463 -2.88 18.40 -1.20
N GLN A 464 -3.59 18.72 -0.13
CA GLN A 464 -3.91 20.09 0.28
C GLN A 464 -3.62 20.23 1.77
N LEU A 465 -3.07 21.38 2.16
CA LEU A 465 -2.61 21.64 3.52
C LEU A 465 -3.46 22.67 4.27
N ASP A 466 -4.56 23.15 3.68
CA ASP A 466 -5.46 24.14 4.31
C ASP A 466 -5.84 23.82 5.77
N PRO A 467 -6.12 22.55 6.14
CA PRO A 467 -6.46 22.22 7.52
C PRO A 467 -5.32 22.46 8.54
N LEU A 468 -4.09 22.62 8.06
CA LEU A 468 -2.91 22.90 8.88
C LEU A 468 -2.68 24.41 9.08
N ALA A 469 -3.34 25.26 8.29
CA ALA A 469 -3.18 26.70 8.38
C ALA A 469 -3.50 27.22 9.79
N GLY A 470 -2.58 28.02 10.35
CA GLY A 470 -2.74 28.60 11.69
C GLY A 470 -2.51 27.63 12.86
N LEU A 471 -2.20 26.35 12.63
CA LEU A 471 -1.74 25.44 13.70
C LEU A 471 -0.29 25.76 14.09
N PRO A 472 0.10 25.53 15.36
CA PRO A 472 1.46 25.79 15.84
C PRO A 472 2.45 24.68 15.43
N ILE A 473 2.38 24.23 14.17
CA ILE A 473 3.25 23.19 13.64
C ILE A 473 4.66 23.75 13.47
N GLU A 474 5.60 23.11 14.14
CA GLU A 474 7.04 23.36 14.13
C GLU A 474 7.73 22.45 13.11
N THR A 475 7.33 21.16 13.04
CA THR A 475 7.93 20.17 12.13
C THR A 475 6.88 19.44 11.30
N LEU A 476 7.12 19.37 9.98
CA LEU A 476 6.22 18.72 9.03
C LEU A 476 6.99 17.78 8.10
N ASN A 477 6.52 16.54 7.97
CA ASN A 477 7.04 15.60 6.98
C ASN A 477 5.99 15.33 5.88
N LEU A 478 6.33 15.70 4.65
CA LEU A 478 5.52 15.55 3.44
C LEU A 478 6.16 14.63 2.39
N VAL A 479 7.18 13.87 2.76
CA VAL A 479 7.83 12.92 1.85
C VAL A 479 6.79 11.94 1.27
N ASN A 480 6.90 11.60 -0.01
CA ASN A 480 5.97 10.70 -0.71
C ASN A 480 4.47 11.08 -0.62
N THR A 481 4.13 12.34 -0.35
CA THR A 481 2.75 12.81 -0.41
C THR A 481 2.32 13.18 -1.84
N ALA A 482 1.01 13.33 -2.03
CA ALA A 482 0.44 13.84 -3.27
C ALA A 482 0.30 15.38 -3.30
N CYS A 483 0.92 16.08 -2.34
CA CYS A 483 0.82 17.52 -2.17
C CYS A 483 1.28 18.28 -3.41
N ASP A 484 0.42 19.19 -3.89
CA ASP A 484 0.68 20.06 -5.03
C ASP A 484 0.32 21.54 -4.75
N ASP A 485 -0.26 21.83 -3.59
CA ASP A 485 -0.56 23.18 -3.09
C ASP A 485 0.12 23.41 -1.73
N TYR A 486 0.83 24.52 -1.60
CA TYR A 486 1.68 24.85 -0.45
C TYR A 486 1.33 26.21 0.18
N ASP A 487 0.25 26.87 -0.27
CA ASP A 487 -0.09 28.22 0.19
C ASP A 487 -0.28 28.28 1.72
N ALA A 488 -0.88 27.23 2.30
CA ALA A 488 -1.09 27.11 3.74
C ALA A 488 0.20 27.15 4.58
N LEU A 489 1.37 26.81 4.01
CA LEU A 489 2.64 26.89 4.72
C LEU A 489 2.96 28.34 5.13
N THR A 490 2.53 29.32 4.35
CA THR A 490 2.81 30.75 4.63
C THR A 490 2.08 31.25 5.89
N ASP A 491 0.99 30.60 6.27
CA ASP A 491 0.21 30.90 7.47
C ASP A 491 0.69 30.12 8.72
N MET A 492 1.70 29.26 8.59
CA MET A 492 2.26 28.46 9.68
C MET A 492 3.45 29.18 10.33
N HIS A 493 3.18 30.12 11.23
CA HIS A 493 4.21 31.01 11.80
C HIS A 493 5.21 30.34 12.77
N ALA A 494 4.92 29.14 13.27
CA ALA A 494 5.81 28.38 14.14
C ALA A 494 6.74 27.42 13.36
N PHE A 495 6.59 27.37 12.04
CA PHE A 495 7.19 26.36 11.17
C PHE A 495 8.70 26.54 11.04
N SER A 496 9.46 25.50 11.39
CA SER A 496 10.92 25.54 11.41
C SER A 496 11.58 24.39 10.65
N ALA A 497 10.92 23.23 10.53
CA ALA A 497 11.47 22.07 9.83
C ALA A 497 10.52 21.43 8.81
N LEU A 498 11.02 21.17 7.60
CA LEU A 498 10.29 20.50 6.52
C LEU A 498 11.09 19.31 5.97
N SER A 499 10.40 18.20 5.77
CA SER A 499 10.87 17.05 4.99
C SER A 499 10.03 16.85 3.74
N ILE A 500 10.65 16.77 2.56
CA ILE A 500 9.92 16.69 1.28
C ILE A 500 10.75 16.06 0.16
N ASN A 501 10.08 15.60 -0.91
CA ASN A 501 10.74 14.97 -2.06
C ASN A 501 10.48 15.59 -3.44
N LYS A 502 9.80 16.74 -3.53
CA LYS A 502 9.46 17.41 -4.79
C LYS A 502 9.82 18.89 -4.78
N THR A 503 10.21 19.43 -5.94
CA THR A 503 10.54 20.86 -6.21
C THR A 503 9.58 21.58 -7.14
N PRO A 504 8.32 21.82 -6.78
CA PRO A 504 7.57 22.84 -7.49
C PRO A 504 8.15 24.23 -7.12
N PRO A 505 8.41 25.14 -8.08
CA PRO A 505 8.84 26.51 -7.78
C PRO A 505 7.96 27.23 -6.75
N ALA A 506 6.65 26.94 -6.77
CA ALA A 506 5.68 27.46 -5.80
C ALA A 506 6.00 27.10 -4.34
N LEU A 507 6.64 25.95 -4.08
CA LEU A 507 7.06 25.56 -2.73
C LEU A 507 8.16 26.50 -2.22
N VAL A 508 9.19 26.74 -3.03
CA VAL A 508 10.32 27.62 -2.62
C VAL A 508 9.81 29.03 -2.31
N ASP A 509 8.91 29.56 -3.14
CA ASP A 509 8.30 30.87 -2.91
C ASP A 509 7.49 30.92 -1.60
N ALA A 510 6.79 29.84 -1.25
CA ALA A 510 6.08 29.73 0.03
C ALA A 510 7.07 29.63 1.21
N LEU A 511 8.08 28.77 1.13
CA LEU A 511 9.06 28.56 2.19
C LEU A 511 9.90 29.81 2.48
N ALA A 512 10.23 30.60 1.46
CA ALA A 512 10.94 31.87 1.62
C ALA A 512 10.16 32.93 2.43
N GLN A 513 8.87 32.72 2.67
CA GLN A 513 8.02 33.57 3.51
C GLN A 513 7.86 33.02 4.95
N THR A 514 8.44 31.85 5.24
CA THR A 514 8.40 31.19 6.54
C THR A 514 9.71 31.38 7.31
N GLY A 515 9.75 30.98 8.59
CA GLY A 515 10.97 30.96 9.41
C GLY A 515 11.72 29.63 9.36
N LEU A 516 11.67 28.92 8.22
CA LEU A 516 12.26 27.59 8.06
C LEU A 516 13.78 27.62 8.31
N ASP A 517 14.25 26.88 9.31
CA ASP A 517 15.67 26.71 9.62
C ASP A 517 16.22 25.35 9.17
N THR A 518 15.36 24.34 9.01
CA THR A 518 15.76 22.98 8.68
C THR A 518 14.99 22.47 7.46
N LEU A 519 15.71 22.04 6.43
CA LEU A 519 15.13 21.46 5.23
C LEU A 519 15.77 20.10 4.94
N ILE A 520 14.93 19.08 4.79
CA ILE A 520 15.33 17.73 4.40
C ILE A 520 14.70 17.45 3.04
N VAL A 521 15.56 17.15 2.08
CA VAL A 521 15.22 16.87 0.70
C VAL A 521 15.60 15.43 0.39
N THR A 522 14.61 14.64 -0.02
CA THR A 522 14.79 13.24 -0.43
C THR A 522 14.22 12.99 -1.84
N GLY A 523 14.54 11.88 -2.52
CA GLY A 523 13.78 11.47 -3.73
C GLY A 523 14.55 11.44 -5.06
N GLU A 524 13.79 11.20 -6.15
CA GLU A 524 14.34 10.94 -7.50
C GLU A 524 14.72 12.20 -8.28
N ASP A 525 14.05 13.32 -8.01
CA ASP A 525 14.28 14.58 -8.71
C ASP A 525 15.30 15.43 -7.95
N HIS A 526 16.41 15.75 -8.60
CA HIS A 526 17.42 16.64 -8.03
C HIS A 526 16.84 18.05 -7.82
N TRP A 527 17.03 18.60 -6.62
CA TRP A 527 16.72 19.99 -6.31
C TRP A 527 17.85 20.89 -6.85
N PRO A 528 17.64 21.77 -7.84
CA PRO A 528 18.71 22.66 -8.28
C PRO A 528 19.14 23.56 -7.13
N LEU A 529 20.43 23.57 -6.78
CA LEU A 529 20.93 24.28 -5.59
C LEU A 529 20.57 25.77 -5.60
N GLU A 530 20.59 26.40 -6.78
CA GLU A 530 20.21 27.80 -6.99
C GLU A 530 18.77 28.14 -6.59
N THR A 531 17.87 27.15 -6.56
CA THR A 531 16.50 27.37 -6.06
C THR A 531 16.46 27.50 -4.55
N LEU A 532 17.43 26.93 -3.84
CA LEU A 532 17.51 27.01 -2.38
C LEU A 532 18.01 28.37 -1.88
N ASP A 533 18.69 29.15 -2.73
CA ASP A 533 19.26 30.46 -2.37
C ASP A 533 18.21 31.47 -1.85
N ALA A 534 16.93 31.23 -2.13
CA ALA A 534 15.82 32.03 -1.59
C ALA A 534 15.59 31.80 -0.07
N LEU A 535 16.05 30.68 0.49
CA LEU A 535 15.80 30.23 1.87
C LEU A 535 16.87 30.77 2.82
N LYS A 536 16.86 32.08 3.06
CA LYS A 536 17.95 32.79 3.75
C LYS A 536 18.10 32.47 5.24
N ASP A 537 17.04 32.00 5.87
CA ASP A 537 17.01 31.65 7.30
C ASP A 537 17.41 30.18 7.54
N LEU A 538 17.74 29.43 6.49
CA LEU A 538 18.10 28.02 6.58
C LEU A 538 19.45 27.84 7.29
N GLU A 539 19.44 27.08 8.40
CA GLU A 539 20.62 26.72 9.18
C GLU A 539 21.06 25.27 8.93
N ARG A 540 20.13 24.37 8.59
CA ARG A 540 20.40 22.94 8.34
C ARG A 540 19.77 22.49 7.02
N LEU A 541 20.57 21.86 6.17
CA LEU A 541 20.14 21.26 4.91
C LEU A 541 20.61 19.80 4.84
N ASP A 542 19.66 18.87 4.71
CA ASP A 542 19.95 17.48 4.38
C ASP A 542 19.49 17.19 2.95
N TYR A 543 20.45 17.04 2.05
CA TYR A 543 20.24 16.92 0.62
C TYR A 543 20.59 15.49 0.17
N ARG A 544 19.55 14.70 -0.11
CA ARG A 544 19.66 13.29 -0.44
C ARG A 544 19.01 12.97 -1.77
N THR A 545 19.81 12.48 -2.70
CA THR A 545 19.30 12.00 -3.98
C THR A 545 19.18 10.47 -3.95
N SER A 546 18.13 9.93 -4.56
CA SER A 546 17.99 8.48 -4.68
C SER A 546 18.92 7.88 -5.75
N ARG A 547 19.49 8.73 -6.61
CA ARG A 547 20.47 8.39 -7.64
C ARG A 547 21.70 9.28 -7.54
N PRO A 548 22.90 8.76 -7.88
CA PRO A 548 24.11 9.57 -7.99
C PRO A 548 23.88 10.81 -8.86
N THR A 549 23.97 11.99 -8.27
CA THR A 549 23.69 13.27 -8.94
C THR A 549 24.94 14.14 -8.96
N ALA A 550 25.33 14.60 -10.14
CA ALA A 550 26.48 15.49 -10.29
C ALA A 550 26.13 16.92 -9.88
N LEU A 551 26.79 17.43 -8.84
CA LEU A 551 26.70 18.82 -8.38
C LEU A 551 27.99 19.56 -8.75
N ASP A 552 28.17 19.79 -10.04
CA ASP A 552 29.24 20.61 -10.62
C ASP A 552 28.60 21.83 -11.31
N GLY A 553 28.16 22.80 -10.51
CA GLY A 553 27.29 23.89 -10.97
C GLY A 553 27.46 25.20 -10.20
N SER A 554 26.39 26.01 -10.20
CA SER A 554 26.28 27.31 -9.52
C SER A 554 26.66 27.22 -8.03
N PRO A 555 27.32 28.25 -7.47
CA PRO A 555 27.63 28.30 -6.05
C PRO A 555 26.34 28.28 -5.22
N MET A 556 26.37 27.61 -4.06
CA MET A 556 25.26 27.60 -3.11
C MET A 556 25.31 28.87 -2.26
N GLU A 557 24.33 29.76 -2.42
CA GLU A 557 24.29 31.07 -1.74
C GLU A 557 23.47 31.04 -0.44
N LEU A 558 23.88 30.17 0.49
CA LEU A 558 23.27 30.03 1.82
C LEU A 558 24.26 30.39 2.94
N PRO A 559 24.65 31.68 3.10
CA PRO A 559 25.71 32.07 4.03
C PRO A 559 25.38 31.81 5.51
N GLY A 560 24.10 31.62 5.86
CA GLY A 560 23.63 31.27 7.20
C GLY A 560 23.67 29.77 7.52
N LEU A 561 23.92 28.91 6.52
CA LEU A 561 23.90 27.46 6.69
C LEU A 561 25.04 27.00 7.60
N LYS A 562 24.71 26.24 8.65
CA LYS A 562 25.64 25.70 9.65
C LYS A 562 25.88 24.20 9.46
N GLU A 563 24.86 23.47 9.02
CA GLU A 563 24.94 22.02 8.84
C GLU A 563 24.48 21.62 7.44
N LEU A 564 25.32 20.86 6.74
CA LEU A 564 25.02 20.35 5.40
C LEU A 564 25.29 18.84 5.35
N THR A 565 24.28 18.08 4.97
CA THR A 565 24.42 16.66 4.62
C THR A 565 24.22 16.50 3.12
N LEU A 566 25.17 15.85 2.46
CA LEU A 566 25.10 15.44 1.07
C LEU A 566 25.13 13.91 1.00
N ARG A 567 24.11 13.31 0.38
CA ARG A 567 24.03 11.86 0.14
C ARG A 567 23.81 11.57 -1.34
N ASN A 568 24.52 10.57 -1.87
CA ASN A 568 24.51 10.18 -3.30
C ASN A 568 24.81 11.33 -4.26
N VAL A 569 25.71 12.23 -3.86
CA VAL A 569 26.17 13.33 -4.71
C VAL A 569 27.55 13.00 -5.29
N SER A 570 27.78 13.36 -6.55
CA SER A 570 29.12 13.39 -7.14
C SER A 570 29.54 14.81 -7.49
N CYS A 571 30.80 15.18 -7.29
CA CYS A 571 31.33 16.47 -7.75
C CYS A 571 32.80 16.39 -8.18
N THR A 572 33.21 17.23 -9.09
CA THR A 572 34.60 17.47 -9.46
C THR A 572 35.35 18.11 -8.28
N SER A 573 34.71 19.04 -7.57
CA SER A 573 35.27 19.68 -6.36
C SER A 573 34.18 20.31 -5.48
N PHE A 574 34.54 20.69 -4.25
CA PHE A 574 33.64 21.38 -3.30
C PHE A 574 33.62 22.91 -3.46
N MET A 575 34.10 23.44 -4.59
CA MET A 575 34.14 24.90 -4.83
C MET A 575 32.75 25.57 -4.78
N PHE A 576 31.69 24.84 -5.11
CA PHE A 576 30.31 25.34 -5.03
C PHE A 576 29.87 25.63 -3.58
N LEU A 577 30.56 25.08 -2.58
CA LEU A 577 30.32 25.37 -1.15
C LEU A 577 31.02 26.64 -0.66
N SER A 578 31.93 27.23 -1.45
CA SER A 578 32.74 28.39 -1.01
C SER A 578 31.98 29.59 -0.42
N PRO A 579 30.71 29.89 -0.77
CA PRO A 579 29.95 30.97 -0.11
C PRO A 579 29.45 30.64 1.30
N LEU A 580 29.51 29.39 1.75
CA LEU A 580 28.94 28.92 3.02
C LEU A 580 29.84 29.26 4.21
N ALA A 581 30.00 30.55 4.49
CA ALA A 581 30.93 31.06 5.50
C ALA A 581 30.63 30.57 6.93
N SER A 582 29.38 30.20 7.22
CA SER A 582 28.93 29.73 8.54
C SER A 582 28.89 28.22 8.67
N LEU A 583 29.31 27.45 7.65
CA LEU A 583 29.20 25.99 7.67
C LEU A 583 30.15 25.39 8.71
N GLU A 584 29.60 24.75 9.73
CA GLU A 584 30.33 24.15 10.86
C GLU A 584 30.48 22.63 10.71
N SER A 585 29.47 21.98 10.11
CA SER A 585 29.39 20.53 9.94
C SER A 585 29.04 20.14 8.50
N LEU A 586 29.77 19.18 7.95
CA LEU A 586 29.56 18.64 6.61
C LEU A 586 29.57 17.10 6.62
N ASP A 587 28.49 16.47 6.16
CA ASP A 587 28.43 15.02 5.97
C ASP A 587 28.46 14.65 4.48
N ILE A 588 29.47 13.88 4.08
CA ILE A 588 29.77 13.47 2.70
C ILE A 588 29.97 11.96 2.55
N THR A 589 29.51 11.17 3.53
CA THR A 589 29.79 9.72 3.59
C THR A 589 29.41 8.97 2.30
N GLU A 590 28.34 9.40 1.61
CA GLU A 590 27.88 8.79 0.34
C GLU A 590 28.16 9.68 -0.89
N CYS A 591 29.20 10.50 -0.82
CA CYS A 591 29.63 11.34 -1.92
C CYS A 591 30.83 10.76 -2.69
N ALA A 592 30.85 10.98 -4.00
CA ALA A 592 32.02 10.74 -4.84
C ALA A 592 32.63 12.08 -5.27
N PHE A 593 33.95 12.25 -5.15
CA PHE A 593 34.59 13.49 -5.59
C PHE A 593 35.98 13.28 -6.21
N GLU A 594 36.34 14.12 -7.17
CA GLU A 594 37.66 14.10 -7.82
C GLU A 594 38.71 14.91 -7.05
N SER A 595 38.28 16.00 -6.38
CA SER A 595 39.15 16.93 -5.65
C SER A 595 38.50 17.45 -4.38
N CYS A 596 39.30 17.65 -3.32
CA CYS A 596 38.85 18.26 -2.07
C CYS A 596 38.83 19.80 -2.12
N ALA A 597 39.20 20.42 -3.25
CA ALA A 597 39.30 21.88 -3.37
C ALA A 597 37.98 22.58 -3.01
N GLY A 598 38.07 23.65 -2.22
CA GLY A 598 36.91 24.41 -1.75
C GLY A 598 36.60 24.16 -0.27
N LEU A 599 36.95 23.00 0.28
CA LEU A 599 36.78 22.73 1.72
C LEU A 599 37.67 23.61 2.61
N ASP A 600 38.87 23.94 2.13
CA ASP A 600 39.81 24.86 2.80
C ASP A 600 39.35 26.31 2.80
N ALA A 601 38.44 26.67 1.89
CA ALA A 601 37.85 28.00 1.81
C ALA A 601 36.74 28.22 2.85
N LEU A 602 36.31 27.19 3.57
CA LEU A 602 35.22 27.25 4.57
C LEU A 602 35.80 27.57 5.96
N PRO A 603 35.66 28.81 6.47
CA PRO A 603 36.37 29.24 7.67
C PRO A 603 35.84 28.60 8.97
N ALA A 604 34.54 28.27 9.01
CA ALA A 604 33.86 27.71 10.17
C ALA A 604 33.87 26.18 10.23
N LEU A 605 34.22 25.48 9.14
CA LEU A 605 34.07 24.03 9.06
C LEU A 605 35.06 23.33 10.01
N ARG A 606 34.52 22.49 10.90
CA ARG A 606 35.31 21.71 11.87
C ARG A 606 34.93 20.24 11.84
N ASN A 607 33.65 19.94 11.71
CA ASN A 607 33.12 18.59 11.78
C ASN A 607 32.88 18.05 10.38
N VAL A 608 33.51 16.92 10.05
CA VAL A 608 33.31 16.26 8.76
C VAL A 608 32.94 14.81 8.99
N THR A 609 31.73 14.43 8.58
CA THR A 609 31.30 13.03 8.60
C THR A 609 31.67 12.41 7.25
N ALA A 610 32.56 11.43 7.26
CA ALA A 610 33.12 10.84 6.05
C ALA A 610 33.57 9.39 6.29
N THR A 611 33.69 8.62 5.22
CA THR A 611 34.35 7.30 5.26
C THR A 611 35.85 7.45 5.55
N GLU A 612 36.49 6.38 6.04
CA GLU A 612 37.95 6.37 6.29
C GLU A 612 38.77 6.76 5.05
N ALA A 613 38.35 6.31 3.85
CA ALA A 613 39.03 6.61 2.60
C ALA A 613 38.91 8.09 2.22
N GLN A 614 37.74 8.69 2.42
CA GLN A 614 37.50 10.11 2.16
C GLN A 614 38.25 10.98 3.17
N ALA A 615 38.23 10.63 4.46
CA ALA A 615 39.00 11.33 5.50
C ALA A 615 40.50 11.36 5.15
N ALA A 616 41.08 10.22 4.78
CA ALA A 616 42.48 10.14 4.36
C ALA A 616 42.79 11.01 3.13
N ALA A 617 41.87 11.12 2.17
CA ALA A 617 42.03 11.99 1.01
C ALA A 617 42.01 13.49 1.39
N ILE A 618 41.13 13.88 2.32
CA ILE A 618 41.03 15.24 2.85
C ILE A 618 42.29 15.63 3.62
N ASP A 619 42.76 14.77 4.53
CA ASP A 619 43.99 15.02 5.30
C ASP A 619 45.22 15.13 4.39
N ALA A 620 45.30 14.31 3.34
CA ALA A 620 46.38 14.39 2.36
C ALA A 620 46.34 15.69 1.53
N ALA A 621 45.14 16.20 1.22
CA ALA A 621 44.96 17.47 0.53
C ALA A 621 45.30 18.67 1.43
N PHE A 622 45.06 18.56 2.74
CA PHE A 622 45.21 19.66 3.71
C PHE A 622 46.03 19.26 4.95
N PRO A 623 47.35 18.96 4.82
CA PRO A 623 48.18 18.37 5.87
C PRO A 623 48.45 19.25 7.11
N GLY A 624 47.76 20.38 7.26
CA GLY A 624 47.84 21.27 8.41
C GLY A 624 46.47 21.73 8.96
N HIS A 625 45.36 21.27 8.38
CA HIS A 625 44.03 21.49 8.92
C HIS A 625 43.67 20.37 9.91
N VAL A 626 42.98 20.73 10.98
CA VAL A 626 42.47 19.77 11.98
C VAL A 626 40.98 19.62 11.77
N TRP A 627 40.56 18.44 11.36
CA TRP A 627 39.16 18.05 11.18
C TRP A 627 38.73 17.12 12.30
N GLU A 628 37.51 17.27 12.79
CA GLU A 628 36.87 16.30 13.67
C GLU A 628 36.04 15.34 12.81
N TYR A 629 36.55 14.12 12.66
CA TYR A 629 35.87 13.09 11.90
C TYR A 629 34.87 12.33 12.77
N ALA A 630 33.62 12.32 12.33
CA ALA A 630 32.64 11.32 12.76
C ALA A 630 32.63 10.22 11.70
N TYR A 631 33.02 9.01 12.08
CA TYR A 631 32.83 7.85 11.22
C TYR A 631 31.41 7.33 11.44
N PRO A 632 30.66 7.00 10.38
CA PRO A 632 29.46 6.18 10.55
C PRO A 632 29.86 4.92 11.31
N HIS A 633 29.02 4.47 12.25
CA HIS A 633 29.26 3.20 12.93
C HIS A 633 29.61 2.12 11.89
N ALA A 634 30.75 1.47 12.09
CA ALA A 634 31.18 0.37 11.23
C ALA A 634 30.27 -0.83 11.52
N ASP A 635 29.18 -0.95 10.75
CA ASP A 635 28.29 -2.11 10.73
C ASP A 635 28.36 -2.83 9.38
#